data_AF-A0A535GM45-F1
#
_entry.id   AF-A0A535GM45-F1
#
_cell.length_a   1.000
_cell.length_b   1.000
_cell.length_c   1.000
_cell.angle_alpha   90.00
_cell.angle_beta   90.00
_cell.angle_gamma   90.00
#
_symmetry.space_group_name_H-M   'P 1'
#
loop_
_entity.id
_entity.type
_entity.pdbx_description
1 polymer ?
#
loop_
_entity_poly.entity_id
_entity_poly.type
_entity_poly.pdbx_seq_one_letter_code
_entity_poly.pdbx_strand_id
1 'polypeptide(L)'
;NGGTFDWANSGPPGAACANGGVNVTGTGGLFNCGVPGAGSNPPTAPTRTPAAAADASIISAVFIVDPISGDNPPCGPDDPTTLGGGQKNGDAITSYTFDHSTVPAKTELSNVYAVTHTRSDNSHPEIYFGAEKLTQNGDTHMDFEFLQSGVALTAGCSGSFTGNRTEGDLLVSVDFANGGAVPAASVHQWHCAVEPGPQPPDGTVCNPSGGPEHYQLISLAPSAAVTVNAANIPCGGWVCRDQDAAPSTTVVSANNFMEGGVDLLGIPFAGCFNSFLPHTRTSGAFTATLKDFAGPVALKSCRDPATSSNSAPGGNVSPGASVRDSVNVANGGAGLPPTGSVTFSLCSPAQVTGSGCAGGTQVGAAKVLVGGGATSDPTSSTNTAGKYCWRTVYSPDVASQGIYAPATHTNATTECFSVLVVASLPNTGVPDMPTDGVLPLMGLALLPGLIFALAWRRSRSITVLVIAGLVAGAGPSPSQPSAAGAASTTAQHHAAAAPSPSPSPPQVGSARAREGGWRLVIPRIGVDALIQPVGKDRDGAMASPSSLDAVGWFNRGPAPGQSGDAVIDGHYGLPQEPAVFRKLRLLRPGDEVQVVWPDGRTVDFEVTRSEIVPASSHPPDVFSRSGPSRLSLITCFGAWDESRATYSDRLIVTAMMS
;
A
#
# COMPACT_ATOMS: atom_id res chain seq x y z
N ASN A 1 11.34 -21.70 -29.44
CA ASN A 1 12.12 -22.86 -28.93
C ASN A 1 11.72 -23.22 -27.50
N GLY A 2 10.42 -23.44 -27.23
CA GLY A 2 9.96 -23.98 -25.95
C GLY A 2 10.26 -25.47 -25.87
N GLY A 3 11.46 -25.85 -25.44
CA GLY A 3 11.82 -27.25 -25.23
C GLY A 3 11.19 -27.76 -23.94
N THR A 4 10.56 -28.93 -23.98
CA THR A 4 10.00 -29.58 -22.78
C THR A 4 11.13 -29.92 -21.81
N PHE A 5 11.10 -29.30 -20.63
CA PHE A 5 12.07 -29.48 -19.56
C PHE A 5 11.38 -30.20 -18.41
N ASP A 6 12.05 -31.23 -17.87
CA ASP A 6 11.60 -32.00 -16.71
C ASP A 6 11.74 -31.15 -15.43
N TRP A 7 10.77 -30.25 -15.26
CA TRP A 7 10.55 -29.39 -14.10
C TRP A 7 10.08 -30.21 -12.88
N ALA A 8 9.90 -31.52 -13.03
CA ALA A 8 9.37 -32.41 -12.01
C ALA A 8 10.47 -33.15 -11.23
N ASN A 9 11.44 -33.79 -11.91
CA ASN A 9 12.25 -34.87 -11.33
C ASN A 9 13.75 -34.58 -11.16
N SER A 10 14.30 -33.56 -11.79
CA SER A 10 15.73 -33.55 -12.15
C SER A 10 16.73 -33.26 -10.99
N GLY A 11 17.40 -34.27 -10.37
CA GLY A 11 18.69 -34.05 -9.63
C GLY A 11 19.04 -34.78 -8.28
N PRO A 12 19.62 -34.08 -7.26
CA PRO A 12 20.16 -34.62 -5.99
C PRO A 12 19.36 -34.16 -4.71
N PRO A 13 19.76 -34.48 -3.46
CA PRO A 13 18.84 -34.42 -2.30
C PRO A 13 18.41 -33.04 -1.76
N GLY A 14 17.09 -32.87 -1.59
CA GLY A 14 16.49 -31.93 -0.63
C GLY A 14 16.32 -32.52 0.78
N ALA A 15 15.75 -31.74 1.70
CA ALA A 15 15.45 -32.20 3.06
C ALA A 15 14.42 -33.35 3.06
N ALA A 16 14.46 -34.22 4.08
CA ALA A 16 13.54 -35.36 4.17
C ALA A 16 12.08 -34.89 4.36
N CYS A 17 11.19 -35.33 3.47
CA CYS A 17 9.76 -35.08 3.57
C CYS A 17 9.18 -35.63 4.87
N ALA A 18 8.32 -34.85 5.52
CA ALA A 18 7.60 -35.30 6.71
C ALA A 18 6.56 -36.38 6.34
N ASN A 19 6.16 -37.16 7.35
CA ASN A 19 4.97 -38.03 7.33
C ASN A 19 4.86 -39.03 6.15
N GLY A 20 5.98 -39.46 5.57
CA GLY A 20 6.00 -40.43 4.48
C GLY A 20 5.65 -39.87 3.09
N GLY A 21 5.72 -38.54 2.92
CA GLY A 21 5.62 -37.92 1.59
C GLY A 21 6.70 -38.43 0.62
N VAL A 22 6.35 -38.51 -0.67
CA VAL A 22 7.26 -38.91 -1.74
C VAL A 22 8.38 -37.89 -1.83
N ASN A 23 9.63 -38.34 -1.67
CA ASN A 23 10.82 -37.52 -1.79
C ASN A 23 11.64 -37.96 -3.00
N VAL A 24 11.66 -37.15 -4.05
CA VAL A 24 12.55 -37.36 -5.20
C VAL A 24 13.82 -36.55 -5.02
N THR A 25 14.95 -37.17 -5.38
CA THR A 25 16.24 -36.46 -5.48
C THR A 25 16.18 -35.51 -6.68
N GLY A 26 16.18 -34.19 -6.42
CA GLY A 26 15.94 -33.12 -7.40
C GLY A 26 16.66 -31.79 -7.11
N THR A 27 17.34 -31.23 -8.12
CA THR A 27 17.85 -29.83 -8.19
C THR A 27 16.87 -28.90 -8.92
N GLY A 28 16.27 -29.40 -10.01
CA GLY A 28 15.33 -28.68 -10.87
C GLY A 28 13.87 -29.15 -10.70
N GLY A 29 13.64 -30.16 -9.84
CA GLY A 29 12.30 -30.52 -9.40
C GLY A 29 11.66 -29.37 -8.64
N LEU A 30 10.60 -28.80 -9.22
CA LEU A 30 9.88 -27.67 -8.65
C LEU A 30 9.02 -28.06 -7.47
N PHE A 31 8.52 -29.29 -7.48
CA PHE A 31 7.56 -29.81 -6.52
C PHE A 31 8.14 -31.02 -5.78
N ASN A 32 7.83 -31.18 -4.49
CA ASN A 32 8.23 -32.36 -3.71
C ASN A 32 7.32 -32.56 -2.48
N CYS A 33 7.43 -33.72 -1.84
CA CYS A 33 6.72 -34.07 -0.60
C CYS A 33 5.19 -34.17 -0.70
N GLY A 34 4.64 -34.52 -1.87
CA GLY A 34 3.25 -34.98 -1.97
C GLY A 34 3.05 -36.28 -1.20
N VAL A 35 1.88 -36.47 -0.59
CA VAL A 35 1.65 -37.55 0.40
C VAL A 35 0.51 -38.46 -0.05
N PRO A 36 0.64 -39.80 0.04
CA PRO A 36 -0.45 -40.72 -0.25
C PRO A 36 -1.69 -40.43 0.61
N GLY A 37 -2.87 -40.54 0.01
CA GLY A 37 -4.13 -40.37 0.70
C GLY A 37 -4.38 -41.46 1.75
N ALA A 38 -5.16 -41.12 2.77
CA ALA A 38 -5.55 -42.07 3.81
C ALA A 38 -6.81 -42.84 3.39
N GLY A 39 -6.68 -44.16 3.17
CA GLY A 39 -7.78 -44.98 2.67
C GLY A 39 -8.06 -44.70 1.20
N SER A 40 -9.26 -44.24 0.88
CA SER A 40 -9.65 -43.73 -0.45
C SER A 40 -9.67 -42.20 -0.53
N ASN A 41 -9.16 -41.46 0.45
CA ASN A 41 -9.04 -40.01 0.28
C ASN A 41 -8.03 -39.70 -0.85
N PRO A 42 -8.20 -38.61 -1.63
CA PRO A 42 -7.20 -38.20 -2.63
C PRO A 42 -5.80 -37.96 -2.02
N PRO A 43 -4.72 -38.07 -2.81
CA PRO A 43 -3.38 -37.68 -2.36
C PRO A 43 -3.30 -36.20 -1.96
N THR A 44 -2.37 -35.87 -1.07
CA THR A 44 -2.02 -34.47 -0.78
C THR A 44 -1.02 -33.97 -1.82
N ALA A 45 -1.34 -32.84 -2.45
CA ALA A 45 -0.49 -32.18 -3.44
C ALA A 45 0.93 -31.90 -2.91
N PRO A 46 1.97 -31.99 -3.76
CA PRO A 46 3.32 -31.62 -3.41
C PRO A 46 3.45 -30.10 -3.17
N THR A 47 4.50 -29.72 -2.48
CA THR A 47 4.83 -28.31 -2.20
C THR A 47 6.03 -27.86 -3.01
N ARG A 48 6.15 -26.54 -3.28
CA ARG A 48 7.31 -26.01 -4.00
C ARG A 48 8.60 -26.22 -3.21
N THR A 49 9.65 -26.71 -3.87
CA THR A 49 10.95 -26.93 -3.21
C THR A 49 11.56 -25.60 -2.76
N PRO A 50 12.42 -25.58 -1.71
CA PRO A 50 13.10 -24.36 -1.29
C PRO A 50 13.97 -23.72 -2.39
N ALA A 51 14.44 -24.52 -3.35
CA ALA A 51 15.12 -24.03 -4.55
C ALA A 51 14.14 -23.29 -5.47
N ALA A 52 13.03 -23.91 -5.86
CA ALA A 52 11.98 -23.29 -6.68
C ALA A 52 11.29 -22.08 -6.03
N ALA A 53 11.28 -22.01 -4.70
CA ALA A 53 10.78 -20.86 -3.96
C ALA A 53 11.79 -19.70 -3.86
N ALA A 54 13.08 -19.98 -4.10
CA ALA A 54 14.16 -18.98 -4.14
C ALA A 54 14.55 -18.58 -5.59
N ASP A 55 14.23 -19.41 -6.58
CA ASP A 55 14.45 -19.11 -7.99
C ASP A 55 13.45 -18.06 -8.49
N ALA A 56 13.87 -16.81 -8.39
CA ALA A 56 13.09 -15.65 -8.80
C ALA A 56 12.93 -15.52 -10.34
N SER A 57 13.42 -16.46 -11.17
CA SER A 57 12.99 -16.60 -12.57
C SER A 57 11.54 -17.10 -12.66
N ILE A 58 11.07 -17.85 -11.66
CA ILE A 58 9.69 -18.34 -11.56
C ILE A 58 8.79 -17.24 -11.01
N ILE A 59 7.69 -16.97 -11.70
CA ILE A 59 6.66 -16.00 -11.29
C ILE A 59 5.59 -16.71 -10.45
N SER A 60 5.07 -17.83 -10.96
CA SER A 60 4.07 -18.65 -10.30
C SER A 60 4.31 -20.12 -10.65
N ALA A 61 3.97 -21.02 -9.74
CA ALA A 61 3.97 -22.45 -10.00
C ALA A 61 2.93 -23.11 -9.10
N VAL A 62 2.03 -23.87 -9.71
CA VAL A 62 0.86 -24.52 -9.08
C VAL A 62 0.87 -26.00 -9.41
N PHE A 63 0.40 -26.80 -8.46
CA PHE A 63 0.14 -28.23 -8.64
C PHE A 63 -1.24 -28.53 -8.06
N ILE A 64 -2.04 -29.27 -8.82
CA ILE A 64 -3.40 -29.68 -8.50
C ILE A 64 -3.41 -31.21 -8.44
N VAL A 65 -3.92 -31.75 -7.33
CA VAL A 65 -4.34 -33.15 -7.25
C VAL A 65 -5.86 -33.10 -7.27
N ASP A 66 -6.46 -33.53 -8.38
CA ASP A 66 -7.91 -33.72 -8.42
C ASP A 66 -8.31 -34.95 -7.58
N PRO A 67 -9.54 -35.04 -7.09
CA PRO A 67 -10.13 -36.33 -6.77
C PRO A 67 -10.40 -37.12 -8.07
N ILE A 68 -10.45 -38.45 -7.98
CA ILE A 68 -10.85 -39.31 -9.11
C ILE A 68 -12.00 -40.24 -8.71
N SER A 69 -12.63 -40.90 -9.69
CA SER A 69 -13.64 -41.94 -9.44
C SER A 69 -13.10 -43.01 -8.49
N GLY A 70 -13.86 -43.31 -7.43
CA GLY A 70 -13.46 -44.17 -6.33
C GLY A 70 -12.66 -43.51 -5.19
N ASP A 71 -12.20 -42.26 -5.34
CA ASP A 71 -11.73 -41.47 -4.19
C ASP A 71 -12.91 -41.10 -3.26
N ASN A 72 -12.62 -40.59 -2.06
CA ASN A 72 -13.60 -40.05 -1.12
C ASN A 72 -13.12 -38.68 -0.58
N PRO A 73 -13.16 -37.62 -1.40
CA PRO A 73 -12.97 -36.24 -0.94
C PRO A 73 -14.02 -35.79 0.10
N PRO A 74 -13.85 -34.63 0.75
CA PRO A 74 -14.80 -34.09 1.73
C PRO A 74 -16.23 -33.86 1.22
N CYS A 75 -16.44 -33.90 -0.10
CA CYS A 75 -17.73 -33.76 -0.76
C CYS A 75 -18.54 -35.07 -0.84
N GLY A 76 -17.88 -36.23 -0.78
CA GLY A 76 -18.48 -37.55 -0.93
C GLY A 76 -17.57 -38.52 -1.69
N PRO A 77 -18.01 -39.77 -1.94
CA PRO A 77 -17.29 -40.75 -2.76
C PRO A 77 -17.46 -40.50 -4.26
N ASP A 78 -16.40 -40.65 -5.05
CA ASP A 78 -16.22 -40.20 -6.45
C ASP A 78 -15.85 -38.71 -6.61
N ASP A 79 -15.70 -38.27 -7.84
CA ASP A 79 -15.07 -37.00 -8.27
C ASP A 79 -16.06 -35.79 -8.21
N PRO A 80 -15.75 -34.69 -7.49
CA PRO A 80 -16.58 -33.49 -7.35
C PRO A 80 -16.27 -32.41 -8.40
N THR A 81 -15.33 -32.69 -9.31
CA THR A 81 -14.81 -31.80 -10.36
C THR A 81 -15.39 -32.16 -11.74
N THR A 82 -16.53 -32.89 -11.78
CA THR A 82 -17.18 -33.25 -13.04
C THR A 82 -18.02 -32.12 -13.64
N LEU A 83 -17.89 -31.90 -14.95
CA LEU A 83 -18.66 -30.91 -15.71
C LEU A 83 -19.98 -31.51 -16.22
N GLY A 84 -21.07 -30.83 -15.82
CA GLY A 84 -22.44 -31.17 -16.17
C GLY A 84 -22.91 -30.55 -17.49
N GLY A 85 -24.24 -30.48 -17.67
CA GLY A 85 -24.92 -29.64 -18.67
C GLY A 85 -24.68 -29.91 -20.17
N GLY A 86 -23.62 -30.61 -20.55
CA GLY A 86 -23.16 -30.75 -21.94
C GLY A 86 -22.18 -29.67 -22.42
N GLN A 87 -21.61 -28.88 -21.49
CA GLN A 87 -20.75 -27.69 -21.72
C GLN A 87 -19.56 -27.94 -22.65
N LYS A 88 -19.01 -26.85 -23.23
CA LYS A 88 -17.95 -26.84 -24.25
C LYS A 88 -17.01 -25.64 -24.09
N ASN A 89 -15.82 -25.71 -24.68
CA ASN A 89 -14.80 -24.64 -24.66
C ASN A 89 -15.34 -23.26 -25.11
N GLY A 90 -16.25 -23.25 -26.09
CA GLY A 90 -16.90 -22.04 -26.61
C GLY A 90 -18.05 -21.48 -25.76
N ASP A 91 -18.61 -22.25 -24.82
CA ASP A 91 -19.71 -21.78 -23.97
C ASP A 91 -19.18 -20.79 -22.91
N ALA A 92 -19.93 -19.72 -22.62
CA ALA A 92 -19.53 -18.70 -21.65
C ALA A 92 -19.26 -19.30 -20.27
N ILE A 93 -18.12 -18.98 -19.65
CA ILE A 93 -17.63 -19.69 -18.46
C ILE A 93 -18.62 -19.68 -17.28
N THR A 94 -19.46 -18.65 -17.14
CA THR A 94 -20.50 -18.56 -16.10
C THR A 94 -21.71 -19.49 -16.31
N SER A 95 -21.80 -20.21 -17.44
CA SER A 95 -22.76 -21.29 -17.65
C SER A 95 -22.20 -22.68 -17.30
N TYR A 96 -20.92 -22.77 -16.92
CA TYR A 96 -20.31 -24.01 -16.48
C TYR A 96 -20.87 -24.38 -15.10
N THR A 97 -21.27 -25.64 -14.95
CA THR A 97 -21.85 -26.20 -13.73
C THR A 97 -21.12 -27.48 -13.39
N PHE A 98 -20.62 -27.56 -12.17
CA PHE A 98 -19.92 -28.75 -11.69
C PHE A 98 -20.75 -29.46 -10.63
N ASP A 99 -20.62 -30.78 -10.59
CA ASP A 99 -21.30 -31.66 -9.64
C ASP A 99 -20.47 -32.92 -9.40
N HIS A 100 -20.96 -33.79 -8.52
CA HIS A 100 -20.28 -34.96 -8.01
C HIS A 100 -20.68 -36.23 -8.79
N SER A 101 -19.76 -36.85 -9.55
CA SER A 101 -20.04 -38.07 -10.33
C SER A 101 -18.80 -38.87 -10.72
N THR A 102 -18.99 -40.05 -11.34
CA THR A 102 -17.89 -40.87 -11.89
C THR A 102 -17.50 -40.46 -13.31
N VAL A 103 -16.22 -40.25 -13.56
CA VAL A 103 -15.65 -39.99 -14.90
C VAL A 103 -14.98 -41.27 -15.44
N PRO A 104 -15.03 -41.54 -16.76
CA PRO A 104 -14.19 -42.58 -17.36
C PRO A 104 -12.71 -42.18 -17.33
N ALA A 105 -11.83 -43.04 -16.83
CA ALA A 105 -10.39 -42.79 -16.64
C ALA A 105 -9.61 -42.24 -17.87
N LYS A 106 -10.13 -42.37 -19.09
CA LYS A 106 -9.58 -41.77 -20.33
C LYS A 106 -9.99 -40.31 -20.60
N THR A 107 -10.80 -39.73 -19.71
CA THR A 107 -11.30 -38.35 -19.72
C THR A 107 -11.27 -37.75 -18.31
N GLU A 108 -10.49 -38.35 -17.42
CA GLU A 108 -10.36 -38.01 -16.00
C GLU A 108 -8.92 -37.54 -15.79
N LEU A 109 -8.77 -36.34 -15.24
CA LEU A 109 -7.51 -35.74 -14.81
C LEU A 109 -7.08 -36.37 -13.49
N SER A 110 -5.89 -36.03 -13.01
CA SER A 110 -5.40 -36.61 -11.76
C SER A 110 -4.34 -35.76 -11.08
N ASN A 111 -3.17 -35.63 -11.69
CA ASN A 111 -2.09 -34.75 -11.26
C ASN A 111 -1.86 -33.76 -12.40
N VAL A 112 -2.08 -32.46 -12.15
CA VAL A 112 -1.92 -31.41 -13.16
C VAL A 112 -1.11 -30.25 -12.57
N TYR A 113 -0.18 -29.69 -13.34
CA TYR A 113 0.64 -28.57 -12.89
C TYR A 113 0.79 -27.49 -13.96
N ALA A 114 1.07 -26.26 -13.53
CA ALA A 114 1.48 -25.18 -14.41
C ALA A 114 2.52 -24.27 -13.73
N VAL A 115 3.39 -23.68 -14.54
CA VAL A 115 4.53 -22.85 -14.15
C VAL A 115 4.62 -21.67 -15.10
N THR A 116 4.83 -20.48 -14.56
CA THR A 116 5.12 -19.27 -15.32
C THR A 116 6.54 -18.81 -14.99
N HIS A 117 7.36 -18.65 -16.03
CA HIS A 117 8.81 -18.51 -15.95
C HIS A 117 9.26 -17.28 -16.77
N THR A 118 10.36 -16.66 -16.39
CA THR A 118 11.00 -15.57 -17.15
C THR A 118 12.42 -15.97 -17.48
N ARG A 119 12.65 -16.34 -18.74
CA ARG A 119 13.87 -16.99 -19.22
C ARG A 119 15.12 -16.11 -19.06
N SER A 120 16.21 -16.67 -18.55
CA SER A 120 17.37 -15.90 -18.07
C SER A 120 18.26 -15.25 -19.14
N ASP A 121 18.12 -15.62 -20.43
CA ASP A 121 18.94 -15.06 -21.52
C ASP A 121 18.35 -13.76 -22.11
N ASN A 122 17.04 -13.69 -22.35
CA ASN A 122 16.35 -12.53 -22.93
C ASN A 122 15.11 -12.05 -22.14
N SER A 123 14.78 -12.65 -20.99
CA SER A 123 13.51 -12.42 -20.25
C SER A 123 12.24 -12.75 -21.02
N HIS A 124 12.25 -13.78 -21.89
CA HIS A 124 11.01 -14.29 -22.49
C HIS A 124 10.06 -14.81 -21.38
N PRO A 125 8.81 -14.33 -21.29
CA PRO A 125 7.77 -14.98 -20.49
C PRO A 125 7.38 -16.32 -21.13
N GLU A 126 7.54 -17.40 -20.37
CA GLU A 126 7.23 -18.77 -20.78
C GLU A 126 6.17 -19.36 -19.83
N ILE A 127 5.25 -20.16 -20.37
CA ILE A 127 4.39 -21.05 -19.59
C ILE A 127 4.86 -22.48 -19.81
N TYR A 128 5.00 -23.27 -18.74
CA TYR A 128 5.07 -24.72 -18.79
C TYR A 128 3.87 -25.32 -18.08
N PHE A 129 3.40 -26.47 -18.53
CA PHE A 129 2.27 -27.19 -17.95
C PHE A 129 2.42 -28.69 -18.20
N GLY A 130 1.71 -29.51 -17.43
CA GLY A 130 1.69 -30.95 -17.67
C GLY A 130 0.63 -31.67 -16.87
N ALA A 131 0.27 -32.88 -17.29
CA ALA A 131 -0.79 -33.69 -16.71
C ALA A 131 -0.48 -35.19 -16.75
N GLU A 132 -0.95 -35.91 -15.74
CA GLU A 132 -1.09 -37.37 -15.75
C GLU A 132 -2.46 -37.80 -16.31
N LYS A 133 -2.44 -38.66 -17.33
CA LYS A 133 -3.57 -39.50 -17.72
C LYS A 133 -3.59 -40.73 -16.83
N LEU A 134 -4.76 -41.14 -16.34
CA LEU A 134 -4.88 -42.38 -15.56
C LEU A 134 -4.64 -43.65 -16.39
N THR A 135 -4.82 -43.61 -17.72
CA THR A 135 -4.63 -44.77 -18.61
C THR A 135 -4.20 -44.38 -20.02
N GLN A 136 -3.60 -45.32 -20.75
CA GLN A 136 -3.38 -45.24 -22.20
C GLN A 136 -4.43 -46.01 -23.03
N ASN A 137 -5.55 -46.42 -22.43
CA ASN A 137 -6.58 -47.20 -23.14
C ASN A 137 -7.56 -46.32 -23.94
N GLY A 138 -7.26 -46.10 -25.21
CA GLY A 138 -8.12 -45.38 -26.16
C GLY A 138 -7.88 -43.88 -26.19
N ASP A 139 -8.76 -43.14 -26.85
CA ASP A 139 -8.53 -41.71 -27.12
C ASP A 139 -8.72 -40.86 -25.85
N THR A 140 -7.79 -39.92 -25.61
CA THR A 140 -7.83 -38.95 -24.48
C THR A 140 -7.68 -37.53 -25.02
N HIS A 141 -8.42 -36.58 -24.43
CA HIS A 141 -8.50 -35.20 -24.91
C HIS A 141 -8.43 -34.25 -23.71
N MET A 142 -7.34 -33.47 -23.64
CA MET A 142 -7.05 -32.55 -22.53
C MET A 142 -6.80 -31.15 -23.08
N ASP A 143 -7.43 -30.16 -22.46
CA ASP A 143 -7.31 -28.76 -22.80
C ASP A 143 -6.78 -27.98 -21.59
N PHE A 144 -5.88 -27.04 -21.84
CA PHE A 144 -5.16 -26.28 -20.82
C PHE A 144 -5.46 -24.79 -21.02
N GLU A 145 -6.40 -24.27 -20.24
CA GLU A 145 -6.89 -22.90 -20.38
C GLU A 145 -6.19 -21.95 -19.41
N PHE A 146 -5.68 -20.84 -19.95
CA PHE A 146 -5.01 -19.76 -19.24
C PHE A 146 -5.81 -18.47 -19.43
N LEU A 147 -6.34 -17.95 -18.33
CA LEU A 147 -7.29 -16.84 -18.30
C LEU A 147 -6.67 -15.60 -17.66
N GLN A 148 -6.88 -14.43 -18.25
CA GLN A 148 -6.44 -13.15 -17.68
C GLN A 148 -7.34 -12.68 -16.55
N SER A 149 -8.61 -13.09 -16.53
CA SER A 149 -9.50 -12.81 -15.39
C SER A 149 -9.27 -13.78 -14.22
N GLY A 150 -9.74 -13.39 -13.03
CA GLY A 150 -9.87 -14.28 -11.89
C GLY A 150 -11.10 -15.17 -12.04
N VAL A 151 -10.90 -16.48 -12.13
CA VAL A 151 -11.96 -17.49 -12.26
C VAL A 151 -12.03 -18.35 -11.01
N ALA A 152 -13.24 -18.59 -10.50
CA ALA A 152 -13.46 -19.33 -9.25
C ALA A 152 -14.82 -20.03 -9.22
N LEU A 153 -14.95 -21.07 -8.40
CA LEU A 153 -16.22 -21.78 -8.18
C LEU A 153 -17.11 -21.04 -7.16
N THR A 154 -18.43 -21.13 -7.30
CA THR A 154 -19.39 -20.57 -6.32
C THR A 154 -19.45 -21.33 -4.99
N ALA A 155 -18.95 -22.57 -4.97
CA ALA A 155 -19.00 -23.51 -3.85
C ALA A 155 -17.88 -24.56 -4.01
N GLY A 156 -17.75 -25.50 -3.07
CA GLY A 156 -16.65 -26.48 -3.07
C GLY A 156 -17.00 -27.91 -3.53
N CYS A 157 -18.28 -28.24 -3.76
CA CYS A 157 -18.71 -29.63 -4.01
C CYS A 157 -19.71 -29.78 -5.18
N SER A 158 -20.56 -28.79 -5.40
CA SER A 158 -21.35 -28.64 -6.63
C SER A 158 -21.81 -27.18 -6.76
N GLY A 159 -22.03 -26.69 -7.98
CA GLY A 159 -22.37 -25.29 -8.22
C GLY A 159 -22.06 -24.80 -9.63
N SER A 160 -21.55 -23.57 -9.73
CA SER A 160 -21.24 -22.91 -11.01
C SER A 160 -19.91 -22.16 -10.95
N PHE A 161 -19.41 -21.75 -12.12
CA PHE A 161 -18.20 -20.95 -12.24
C PHE A 161 -18.51 -19.44 -12.22
N THR A 162 -17.52 -18.67 -11.79
CA THR A 162 -17.52 -17.20 -11.76
C THR A 162 -16.21 -16.68 -12.36
N GLY A 163 -16.20 -15.42 -12.80
CA GLY A 163 -15.13 -14.84 -13.62
C GLY A 163 -15.60 -14.65 -15.07
N ASN A 164 -14.67 -14.34 -15.98
CA ASN A 164 -14.99 -14.14 -17.39
C ASN A 164 -13.87 -14.66 -18.31
N ARG A 165 -14.21 -14.96 -19.56
CA ARG A 165 -13.22 -14.92 -20.64
C ARG A 165 -13.03 -13.50 -21.14
N THR A 166 -11.82 -13.25 -21.60
CA THR A 166 -11.26 -11.96 -21.98
C THR A 166 -10.50 -12.07 -23.28
N GLU A 167 -10.51 -11.00 -24.08
CA GLU A 167 -9.70 -10.91 -25.30
C GLU A 167 -8.27 -11.34 -25.05
N GLY A 168 -7.74 -12.26 -25.86
CA GLY A 168 -6.39 -12.77 -25.73
C GLY A 168 -6.20 -13.97 -24.79
N ASP A 169 -7.25 -14.46 -24.11
CA ASP A 169 -7.15 -15.69 -23.29
C ASP A 169 -6.75 -16.91 -24.13
N LEU A 170 -5.96 -17.81 -23.56
CA LEU A 170 -5.25 -18.84 -24.30
C LEU A 170 -5.72 -20.24 -23.89
N LEU A 171 -5.93 -21.13 -24.85
CA LEU A 171 -6.26 -22.54 -24.60
C LEU A 171 -5.37 -23.45 -25.46
N VAL A 172 -4.54 -24.26 -24.81
CA VAL A 172 -3.72 -25.28 -25.48
C VAL A 172 -4.48 -26.60 -25.45
N SER A 173 -4.89 -27.09 -26.62
CA SER A 173 -5.75 -28.25 -26.78
C SER A 173 -4.93 -29.44 -27.29
N VAL A 174 -4.97 -30.58 -26.58
CA VAL A 174 -4.09 -31.73 -26.80
C VAL A 174 -4.90 -33.02 -26.94
N ASP A 175 -4.85 -33.61 -28.14
CA ASP A 175 -5.53 -34.85 -28.47
C ASP A 175 -4.56 -36.03 -28.58
N PHE A 176 -4.87 -37.12 -27.89
CA PHE A 176 -4.14 -38.39 -27.91
C PHE A 176 -5.00 -39.46 -28.58
N ALA A 177 -4.64 -39.88 -29.80
CA ALA A 177 -5.33 -40.95 -30.51
C ALA A 177 -4.74 -42.33 -30.16
N ASN A 178 -5.60 -43.32 -29.89
CA ASN A 178 -5.24 -44.69 -29.53
C ASN A 178 -4.23 -44.77 -28.37
N GLY A 179 -4.50 -44.10 -27.25
CA GLY A 179 -3.61 -44.01 -26.08
C GLY A 179 -2.50 -42.96 -26.22
N GLY A 180 -1.96 -42.84 -27.45
CA GLY A 180 -1.17 -41.71 -27.92
C GLY A 180 0.28 -41.66 -27.45
N ALA A 181 1.20 -42.23 -28.24
CA ALA A 181 2.65 -41.96 -28.13
C ALA A 181 3.08 -40.66 -28.85
N VAL A 182 2.15 -40.00 -29.55
CA VAL A 182 2.37 -38.72 -30.24
C VAL A 182 1.16 -37.82 -29.97
N PRO A 183 1.30 -36.73 -29.17
CA PRO A 183 0.23 -35.78 -28.95
C PRO A 183 -0.01 -34.92 -30.20
N ALA A 184 -1.28 -34.73 -30.58
CA ALA A 184 -1.69 -33.71 -31.53
C ALA A 184 -2.09 -32.45 -30.75
N ALA A 185 -1.22 -31.44 -30.75
CA ALA A 185 -1.46 -30.18 -30.04
C ALA A 185 -1.92 -29.07 -31.00
N SER A 186 -2.87 -28.25 -30.54
CA SER A 186 -3.32 -27.01 -31.17
C SER A 186 -3.45 -25.91 -30.11
N VAL A 187 -3.37 -24.65 -30.51
CA VAL A 187 -3.48 -23.52 -29.57
C VAL A 187 -4.49 -22.53 -30.12
N HIS A 188 -5.42 -22.13 -29.26
CA HIS A 188 -6.53 -21.25 -29.59
C HIS A 188 -6.48 -20.01 -28.71
N GLN A 189 -6.87 -18.88 -29.27
CA GLN A 189 -6.99 -17.60 -28.56
C GLN A 189 -8.44 -17.14 -28.55
N TRP A 190 -8.90 -16.60 -27.42
CA TRP A 190 -10.26 -16.08 -27.28
C TRP A 190 -10.36 -14.68 -27.88
N HIS A 191 -11.22 -14.53 -28.88
CA HIS A 191 -11.49 -13.29 -29.59
C HIS A 191 -12.93 -12.83 -29.35
N CYS A 192 -13.10 -11.56 -28.95
CA CYS A 192 -14.40 -10.98 -28.65
C CYS A 192 -15.28 -10.81 -29.89
N ALA A 193 -14.67 -10.60 -31.06
CA ALA A 193 -15.34 -10.52 -32.35
C ALA A 193 -15.01 -11.76 -33.21
N VAL A 194 -15.95 -12.14 -34.09
CA VAL A 194 -15.74 -13.23 -35.05
C VAL A 194 -14.73 -12.81 -36.11
N GLU A 195 -13.71 -13.64 -36.35
CA GLU A 195 -12.71 -13.39 -37.39
C GLU A 195 -13.29 -13.55 -38.82
N PRO A 196 -12.86 -12.72 -39.80
CA PRO A 196 -11.88 -11.64 -39.67
C PRO A 196 -12.48 -10.35 -39.10
N GLY A 197 -11.92 -9.84 -38.00
CA GLY A 197 -12.43 -8.63 -37.34
C GLY A 197 -11.37 -7.81 -36.57
N PRO A 198 -11.61 -6.52 -36.30
CA PRO A 198 -10.77 -5.75 -35.39
C PRO A 198 -11.11 -6.14 -33.95
N GLN A 199 -10.22 -6.89 -33.31
CA GLN A 199 -10.35 -7.24 -31.89
C GLN A 199 -10.10 -6.02 -30.98
N PRO A 200 -10.70 -5.97 -29.78
CA PRO A 200 -10.36 -5.00 -28.74
C PRO A 200 -8.95 -5.29 -28.16
N PRO A 201 -8.46 -4.51 -27.18
CA PRO A 201 -7.22 -4.84 -26.46
C PRO A 201 -7.37 -6.07 -25.55
N ASP A 202 -6.28 -6.81 -25.36
CA ASP A 202 -6.15 -7.90 -24.39
C ASP A 202 -6.74 -7.56 -23.02
N GLY A 203 -7.40 -8.53 -22.38
CA GLY A 203 -8.07 -8.34 -21.09
C GLY A 203 -9.45 -7.67 -21.19
N THR A 204 -9.93 -7.34 -22.38
CA THR A 204 -11.31 -6.86 -22.58
C THR A 204 -12.31 -7.99 -22.32
N VAL A 205 -13.20 -7.81 -21.34
CA VAL A 205 -14.19 -8.82 -20.95
C VAL A 205 -15.22 -9.04 -22.05
N CYS A 206 -15.35 -10.29 -22.52
CA CYS A 206 -16.33 -10.69 -23.51
C CYS A 206 -16.77 -12.15 -23.30
N ASN A 207 -17.88 -12.31 -22.58
CA ASN A 207 -18.63 -13.55 -22.43
C ASN A 207 -19.92 -13.49 -23.28
N PRO A 208 -19.86 -13.64 -24.62
CA PRO A 208 -21.04 -13.67 -25.48
C PRO A 208 -21.91 -14.90 -25.19
N SER A 209 -23.20 -14.68 -24.94
CA SER A 209 -24.17 -15.74 -24.70
C SER A 209 -24.78 -16.25 -26.02
N GLY A 210 -24.21 -17.33 -26.56
CA GLY A 210 -24.72 -18.01 -27.77
C GLY A 210 -24.18 -17.43 -29.07
N GLY A 211 -23.09 -18.01 -29.57
CA GLY A 211 -22.43 -17.67 -30.84
C GLY A 211 -21.52 -18.81 -31.31
N PRO A 212 -20.94 -18.72 -32.51
CA PRO A 212 -19.91 -19.65 -32.98
C PRO A 212 -18.61 -19.51 -32.16
N GLU A 213 -17.66 -20.40 -32.41
CA GLU A 213 -16.41 -20.58 -31.64
C GLU A 213 -15.61 -19.27 -31.49
N HIS A 214 -15.63 -18.69 -30.28
CA HIS A 214 -14.86 -17.48 -29.93
C HIS A 214 -13.36 -17.78 -29.70
N TYR A 215 -13.04 -19.03 -29.38
CA TYR A 215 -11.68 -19.55 -29.54
C TYR A 215 -11.37 -19.73 -31.03
N GLN A 216 -10.33 -19.04 -31.50
CA GLN A 216 -9.81 -19.12 -32.86
C GLN A 216 -8.42 -19.75 -32.85
N LEU A 217 -8.16 -20.66 -33.79
CA LEU A 217 -6.89 -21.36 -33.93
C LEU A 217 -5.77 -20.39 -34.36
N ILE A 218 -4.76 -20.19 -33.52
CA ILE A 218 -3.62 -19.30 -33.82
C ILE A 218 -2.45 -20.08 -34.43
N SER A 219 -1.68 -19.40 -35.30
CA SER A 219 -0.57 -20.02 -36.03
C SER A 219 0.71 -20.07 -35.20
N LEU A 220 1.21 -21.28 -34.95
CA LEU A 220 2.35 -21.56 -34.08
C LEU A 220 3.66 -21.63 -34.87
N ALA A 221 4.22 -20.47 -35.25
CA ALA A 221 5.68 -20.37 -35.41
C ALA A 221 6.32 -20.76 -34.07
N PRO A 222 7.44 -21.53 -34.02
CA PRO A 222 7.73 -22.55 -32.99
C PRO A 222 7.89 -22.07 -31.54
N SER A 223 6.77 -21.67 -30.96
CA SER A 223 6.57 -21.05 -29.64
C SER A 223 5.96 -22.04 -28.66
N ALA A 224 4.95 -22.80 -29.08
CA ALA A 224 4.39 -23.92 -28.34
C ALA A 224 5.02 -25.27 -28.75
N ALA A 225 5.16 -26.17 -27.78
CA ALA A 225 5.48 -27.59 -27.99
C ALA A 225 4.83 -28.45 -26.91
N VAL A 226 4.57 -29.72 -27.22
CA VAL A 226 4.02 -30.73 -26.30
C VAL A 226 4.74 -32.06 -26.52
N THR A 227 5.04 -32.78 -25.44
CA THR A 227 5.62 -34.13 -25.44
C THR A 227 4.84 -35.08 -24.54
N VAL A 228 5.16 -36.38 -24.62
CA VAL A 228 4.66 -37.41 -23.72
C VAL A 228 5.80 -38.38 -23.36
N ASN A 229 5.75 -38.99 -22.18
CA ASN A 229 6.81 -39.89 -21.71
C ASN A 229 6.88 -41.20 -22.53
N ALA A 230 7.89 -41.34 -23.39
CA ALA A 230 8.06 -42.53 -24.23
C ALA A 230 8.43 -43.83 -23.48
N ALA A 231 8.61 -43.77 -22.16
CA ALA A 231 8.91 -44.89 -21.27
C ALA A 231 8.35 -44.62 -19.87
N ASN A 232 8.24 -45.64 -19.04
CA ASN A 232 7.83 -45.50 -17.64
C ASN A 232 8.81 -44.58 -16.87
N ILE A 233 8.28 -43.65 -16.08
CA ILE A 233 9.04 -42.66 -15.29
C ILE A 233 8.62 -42.73 -13.81
N PRO A 234 9.48 -42.37 -12.84
CA PRO A 234 9.03 -42.16 -11.45
C PRO A 234 8.08 -40.96 -11.33
N CYS A 235 7.29 -40.90 -10.25
CA CYS A 235 6.51 -39.69 -9.91
C CYS A 235 7.46 -38.58 -9.44
N GLY A 236 7.26 -37.32 -9.87
CA GLY A 236 8.13 -36.18 -9.55
C GLY A 236 7.92 -35.54 -8.18
N GLY A 237 8.00 -36.33 -7.11
CA GLY A 237 7.80 -35.84 -5.74
C GLY A 237 6.33 -35.65 -5.36
N TRP A 238 5.41 -36.06 -6.22
CA TRP A 238 3.99 -36.30 -5.96
C TRP A 238 3.69 -37.81 -5.94
N VAL A 239 2.41 -38.18 -5.81
CA VAL A 239 1.93 -39.56 -5.85
C VAL A 239 1.21 -39.80 -7.17
N CYS A 240 1.76 -40.68 -8.02
CA CYS A 240 1.12 -41.08 -9.28
C CYS A 240 -0.24 -41.76 -9.00
N ARG A 241 -1.15 -41.75 -9.98
CA ARG A 241 -2.35 -42.61 -9.95
C ARG A 241 -2.53 -43.41 -11.25
N ASP A 242 -1.46 -44.02 -11.74
CA ASP A 242 -1.52 -44.84 -12.96
C ASP A 242 -2.47 -46.04 -12.75
N GLN A 243 -3.43 -46.23 -13.67
CA GLN A 243 -4.46 -47.28 -13.67
C GLN A 243 -4.32 -48.28 -14.84
N ASP A 244 -3.20 -48.27 -15.57
CA ASP A 244 -2.95 -49.31 -16.58
C ASP A 244 -2.70 -50.69 -15.91
N ALA A 245 -2.31 -51.70 -16.69
CA ALA A 245 -2.33 -53.12 -16.29
C ALA A 245 -1.50 -53.52 -15.03
N ALA A 246 -0.75 -52.60 -14.44
CA ALA A 246 -0.15 -52.72 -13.11
C ALA A 246 -0.25 -51.37 -12.36
N PRO A 247 -1.40 -51.07 -11.70
CA PRO A 247 -1.66 -49.76 -11.10
C PRO A 247 -0.59 -49.34 -10.08
N SER A 248 -0.21 -48.06 -10.12
CA SER A 248 1.06 -47.61 -9.54
C SER A 248 1.00 -46.21 -8.93
N THR A 249 1.53 -46.10 -7.72
CA THR A 249 1.66 -44.85 -6.95
C THR A 249 3.09 -44.28 -6.91
N THR A 250 4.05 -44.93 -7.59
CA THR A 250 5.48 -44.60 -7.58
C THR A 250 6.11 -44.47 -8.97
N VAL A 251 5.37 -44.85 -10.02
CA VAL A 251 5.77 -44.84 -11.43
C VAL A 251 4.57 -44.48 -12.30
N VAL A 252 4.73 -43.58 -13.27
CA VAL A 252 3.80 -43.37 -14.38
C VAL A 252 4.16 -44.30 -15.53
N SER A 253 3.18 -44.96 -16.14
CA SER A 253 3.39 -45.81 -17.31
C SER A 253 3.79 -44.98 -18.54
N ALA A 254 4.45 -45.60 -19.52
CA ALA A 254 4.70 -44.96 -20.81
C ALA A 254 3.39 -44.42 -21.43
N ASN A 255 3.48 -43.24 -22.06
CA ASN A 255 2.38 -42.48 -22.63
C ASN A 255 1.40 -41.83 -21.62
N ASN A 256 1.59 -41.93 -20.30
CA ASN A 256 0.62 -41.41 -19.31
C ASN A 256 1.01 -40.08 -18.65
N PHE A 257 2.21 -39.54 -18.85
CA PHE A 257 2.58 -38.19 -18.43
C PHE A 257 2.91 -37.32 -19.65
N MET A 258 2.24 -36.17 -19.76
CA MET A 258 2.51 -35.18 -20.79
C MET A 258 3.03 -33.86 -20.19
N GLU A 259 3.91 -33.19 -20.93
CA GLU A 259 4.41 -31.85 -20.61
C GLU A 259 4.33 -30.98 -21.86
N GLY A 260 3.99 -29.72 -21.68
CA GLY A 260 3.95 -28.69 -22.72
C GLY A 260 4.63 -27.40 -22.28
N GLY A 261 5.04 -26.60 -23.26
CA GLY A 261 5.63 -25.29 -23.05
C GLY A 261 5.17 -24.30 -24.11
N VAL A 262 4.99 -23.02 -23.75
CA VAL A 262 4.63 -21.92 -24.65
C VAL A 262 5.50 -20.69 -24.35
N ASP A 263 6.28 -20.25 -25.34
CA ASP A 263 6.95 -18.95 -25.36
C ASP A 263 5.93 -17.86 -25.73
N LEU A 264 5.56 -17.01 -24.76
CA LEU A 264 4.46 -16.05 -24.94
C LEU A 264 4.82 -14.89 -25.89
N LEU A 265 6.11 -14.65 -26.20
CA LEU A 265 6.50 -13.70 -27.25
C LEU A 265 6.28 -14.25 -28.67
N GLY A 266 6.05 -15.57 -28.78
CA GLY A 266 5.77 -16.25 -30.04
C GLY A 266 4.28 -16.46 -30.32
N ILE A 267 3.40 -15.74 -29.62
CA ILE A 267 1.96 -15.63 -29.86
C ILE A 267 1.54 -14.14 -29.77
N PRO A 268 0.41 -13.72 -30.37
CA PRO A 268 -0.07 -12.34 -30.27
C PRO A 268 -0.74 -12.09 -28.91
N PHE A 269 0.07 -11.91 -27.86
CA PHE A 269 -0.38 -11.68 -26.48
C PHE A 269 0.42 -10.56 -25.81
N ALA A 270 -0.27 -9.62 -25.16
CA ALA A 270 0.31 -8.50 -24.42
C ALA A 270 -0.21 -8.40 -22.96
N GLY A 271 -1.22 -9.19 -22.61
CA GLY A 271 -1.86 -9.22 -21.30
C GLY A 271 -1.09 -9.96 -20.20
N CYS A 272 -1.84 -10.40 -19.18
CA CYS A 272 -1.31 -11.14 -18.02
C CYS A 272 -2.32 -12.20 -17.55
N PHE A 273 -1.97 -13.49 -17.61
CA PHE A 273 -2.81 -14.56 -17.06
C PHE A 273 -2.83 -14.49 -15.53
N ASN A 274 -3.98 -14.82 -14.94
CA ASN A 274 -4.23 -14.86 -13.50
C ASN A 274 -4.90 -16.17 -13.04
N SER A 275 -5.53 -16.94 -13.92
CA SER A 275 -6.12 -18.24 -13.61
C SER A 275 -5.73 -19.33 -14.61
N PHE A 276 -5.71 -20.58 -14.13
CA PHE A 276 -5.47 -21.79 -14.90
C PHE A 276 -6.63 -22.78 -14.68
N LEU A 277 -7.18 -23.30 -15.77
CA LEU A 277 -8.32 -24.23 -15.80
C LEU A 277 -8.09 -25.35 -16.84
N PRO A 278 -7.25 -26.36 -16.51
CA PRO A 278 -7.17 -27.59 -17.29
C PRO A 278 -8.49 -28.36 -17.22
N HIS A 279 -8.92 -28.96 -18.33
CA HIS A 279 -10.17 -29.71 -18.44
C HIS A 279 -10.14 -30.76 -19.57
N THR A 280 -11.13 -31.66 -19.61
CA THR A 280 -11.18 -32.78 -20.57
C THR A 280 -12.41 -32.77 -21.47
N ARG A 281 -12.26 -33.31 -22.69
CA ARG A 281 -13.33 -33.46 -23.69
C ARG A 281 -13.72 -34.93 -23.91
N THR A 282 -14.99 -35.18 -24.25
CA THR A 282 -15.47 -36.52 -24.62
C THR A 282 -14.89 -37.06 -25.93
N SER A 283 -14.43 -36.20 -26.84
CA SER A 283 -13.78 -36.58 -28.10
C SER A 283 -12.88 -35.47 -28.66
N GLY A 284 -12.09 -35.80 -29.68
CA GLY A 284 -11.16 -34.88 -30.35
C GLY A 284 -11.77 -33.72 -31.14
N ALA A 285 -13.09 -33.52 -31.11
CA ALA A 285 -13.70 -32.30 -31.60
C ALA A 285 -13.54 -31.19 -30.55
N PHE A 286 -13.06 -30.01 -30.92
CA PHE A 286 -12.87 -28.90 -29.97
C PHE A 286 -14.18 -28.46 -29.28
N THR A 287 -15.32 -28.59 -29.98
CA THR A 287 -16.67 -28.38 -29.43
C THR A 287 -17.37 -29.69 -29.01
N ALA A 288 -16.60 -30.71 -28.60
CA ALA A 288 -17.11 -31.83 -27.83
C ALA A 288 -17.56 -31.39 -26.43
N THR A 289 -18.37 -32.22 -25.77
CA THR A 289 -18.81 -31.98 -24.40
C THR A 289 -17.67 -32.21 -23.41
N LEU A 290 -17.53 -31.32 -22.43
CA LEU A 290 -16.55 -31.43 -21.35
C LEU A 290 -16.92 -32.54 -20.35
N LYS A 291 -15.92 -33.03 -19.61
CA LYS A 291 -16.10 -34.09 -18.61
C LYS A 291 -15.63 -33.73 -17.20
N ASP A 292 -14.43 -33.19 -17.09
CA ASP A 292 -13.71 -33.02 -15.83
C ASP A 292 -12.79 -31.79 -15.93
N PHE A 293 -12.38 -31.21 -14.79
CA PHE A 293 -11.48 -30.05 -14.71
C PHE A 293 -10.68 -29.99 -13.41
N ALA A 294 -9.41 -29.60 -13.50
CA ALA A 294 -8.60 -29.34 -12.30
C ALA A 294 -8.66 -27.86 -11.90
N GLY A 295 -8.96 -27.58 -10.62
CA GLY A 295 -8.98 -26.21 -10.09
C GLY A 295 -10.38 -25.56 -10.15
N PRO A 296 -10.59 -24.41 -10.83
CA PRO A 296 -9.58 -23.49 -11.36
C PRO A 296 -8.66 -22.96 -10.26
N VAL A 297 -7.41 -22.65 -10.61
CA VAL A 297 -6.39 -22.17 -9.66
C VAL A 297 -5.77 -20.85 -10.10
N ALA A 298 -5.35 -20.01 -9.15
CA ALA A 298 -4.67 -18.76 -9.44
C ALA A 298 -3.23 -19.00 -9.95
N LEU A 299 -2.95 -18.60 -11.19
CA LEU A 299 -1.64 -18.70 -11.85
C LEU A 299 -1.30 -17.34 -12.47
N LYS A 300 -0.34 -16.62 -11.89
CA LYS A 300 0.12 -15.32 -12.43
C LYS A 300 1.17 -15.52 -13.52
N SER A 301 0.97 -15.02 -14.74
CA SER A 301 2.03 -14.96 -15.76
C SER A 301 2.93 -13.73 -15.67
N CYS A 302 2.48 -12.68 -14.96
CA CYS A 302 3.21 -11.43 -14.82
C CYS A 302 3.66 -11.18 -13.37
N ARG A 303 4.78 -10.46 -13.24
CA ARG A 303 5.33 -9.99 -11.96
C ARG A 303 4.56 -8.76 -11.46
N ASP A 304 4.29 -8.71 -10.17
CA ASP A 304 3.89 -7.45 -9.51
C ASP A 304 5.18 -6.61 -9.30
N PRO A 305 5.33 -5.44 -9.94
CA PRO A 305 6.55 -4.63 -9.78
C PRO A 305 6.63 -3.98 -8.39
N ALA A 306 7.82 -4.00 -7.80
CA ALA A 306 8.08 -3.37 -6.51
C ALA A 306 8.05 -1.84 -6.68
N THR A 307 6.95 -1.22 -6.23
CA THR A 307 6.65 0.20 -6.40
C THR A 307 6.76 0.94 -5.08
N SER A 308 7.38 2.12 -5.09
CA SER A 308 7.45 3.03 -3.94
C SER A 308 7.53 4.48 -4.41
N SER A 309 6.88 5.40 -3.67
CA SER A 309 6.81 6.82 -4.03
C SER A 309 6.77 7.73 -2.82
N ASN A 310 7.08 9.02 -3.01
CA ASN A 310 7.16 10.03 -1.97
C ASN A 310 6.69 11.41 -2.47
N SER A 311 5.71 11.99 -1.76
CA SER A 311 5.24 13.36 -1.98
C SER A 311 6.31 14.38 -1.59
N ALA A 312 6.49 15.40 -2.41
CA ALA A 312 7.46 16.48 -2.22
C ALA A 312 6.82 17.87 -2.44
N PRO A 313 6.73 18.72 -1.40
CA PRO A 313 6.94 18.41 0.02
C PRO A 313 5.91 17.39 0.56
N GLY A 314 6.33 16.63 1.58
CA GLY A 314 5.44 15.85 2.44
C GLY A 314 4.98 16.67 3.66
N GLY A 315 4.29 16.03 4.60
CA GLY A 315 3.93 16.66 5.88
C GLY A 315 2.80 17.67 5.76
N ASN A 316 3.04 18.93 6.16
CA ASN A 316 2.04 20.00 6.14
C ASN A 316 2.43 21.10 5.14
N VAL A 317 1.47 21.57 4.35
CA VAL A 317 1.67 22.63 3.34
C VAL A 317 0.61 23.73 3.47
N SER A 318 0.95 24.94 3.01
CA SER A 318 0.01 26.05 2.89
C SER A 318 -0.99 25.83 1.74
N PRO A 319 -2.18 26.47 1.75
CA PRO A 319 -3.12 26.40 0.64
C PRO A 319 -2.49 26.96 -0.65
N GLY A 320 -2.67 26.25 -1.77
CA GLY A 320 -2.08 26.61 -3.06
C GLY A 320 -0.57 26.35 -3.19
N ALA A 321 0.07 25.73 -2.20
CA ALA A 321 1.48 25.34 -2.29
C ALA A 321 1.72 24.35 -3.43
N SER A 322 2.82 24.55 -4.17
CA SER A 322 3.24 23.68 -5.26
C SER A 322 3.78 22.36 -4.72
N VAL A 323 3.18 21.25 -5.14
CA VAL A 323 3.54 19.88 -4.75
C VAL A 323 3.85 19.01 -5.97
N ARG A 324 4.64 17.96 -5.76
CA ARG A 324 4.94 16.87 -6.69
C ARG A 324 4.91 15.52 -5.96
N ASP A 325 5.00 14.45 -6.72
CA ASP A 325 5.37 13.11 -6.24
C ASP A 325 6.49 12.52 -7.10
N SER A 326 7.34 11.68 -6.51
CA SER A 326 8.36 10.90 -7.22
C SER A 326 8.23 9.43 -6.90
N VAL A 327 8.35 8.58 -7.92
CA VAL A 327 8.15 7.13 -7.86
C VAL A 327 9.38 6.38 -8.33
N ASN A 328 9.60 5.20 -7.76
CA ASN A 328 10.53 4.19 -8.20
C ASN A 328 9.77 2.87 -8.45
N VAL A 329 9.97 2.29 -9.64
CA VAL A 329 9.38 1.03 -10.10
C VAL A 329 10.52 0.04 -10.36
N ALA A 330 10.57 -1.06 -9.59
CA ALA A 330 11.67 -2.02 -9.60
C ALA A 330 11.21 -3.46 -9.84
N ASN A 331 12.14 -4.32 -10.25
CA ASN A 331 11.93 -5.73 -10.61
C ASN A 331 11.63 -6.66 -9.41
N GLY A 332 11.64 -6.15 -8.18
CA GLY A 332 11.42 -6.94 -6.96
C GLY A 332 12.54 -7.92 -6.59
N GLY A 333 13.62 -8.02 -7.39
CA GLY A 333 14.78 -8.85 -7.09
C GLY A 333 15.36 -9.64 -8.28
N ALA A 334 14.59 -9.87 -9.35
CA ALA A 334 15.05 -10.61 -10.53
C ALA A 334 14.29 -10.25 -11.81
N GLY A 335 14.86 -10.60 -12.97
CA GLY A 335 14.39 -10.17 -14.29
C GLY A 335 14.92 -8.78 -14.67
N LEU A 336 14.69 -8.37 -15.92
CA LEU A 336 15.07 -7.03 -16.41
C LEU A 336 14.34 -5.92 -15.63
N PRO A 337 14.95 -4.73 -15.43
CA PRO A 337 14.28 -3.58 -14.81
C PRO A 337 12.99 -3.18 -15.57
N PRO A 338 11.90 -2.81 -14.88
CA PRO A 338 10.66 -2.41 -15.54
C PRO A 338 10.82 -1.19 -16.45
N THR A 339 10.20 -1.25 -17.63
CA THR A 339 10.15 -0.21 -18.65
C THR A 339 8.70 0.19 -18.93
N GLY A 340 8.47 1.44 -19.32
CA GLY A 340 7.13 1.97 -19.55
C GLY A 340 6.97 3.36 -18.99
N SER A 341 5.79 3.65 -18.45
CA SER A 341 5.46 4.98 -17.94
C SER A 341 4.62 4.95 -16.67
N VAL A 342 4.59 6.07 -15.94
CA VAL A 342 3.73 6.27 -14.77
C VAL A 342 2.83 7.49 -14.98
N THR A 343 1.55 7.34 -14.71
CA THR A 343 0.62 8.46 -14.51
C THR A 343 0.51 8.79 -13.03
N PHE A 344 0.42 10.09 -12.72
CA PHE A 344 0.32 10.61 -11.36
C PHE A 344 -1.04 11.29 -11.20
N SER A 345 -1.79 10.93 -10.17
CA SER A 345 -3.06 11.57 -9.80
C SER A 345 -3.01 12.10 -8.38
N LEU A 346 -3.74 13.18 -8.12
CA LEU A 346 -3.87 13.78 -6.79
C LEU A 346 -5.32 13.70 -6.29
N CYS A 347 -5.54 13.03 -5.16
CA CYS A 347 -6.80 13.08 -4.43
C CYS A 347 -6.92 14.36 -3.59
N SER A 348 -8.03 15.06 -3.76
CA SER A 348 -8.50 16.09 -2.83
C SER A 348 -9.01 15.46 -1.51
N PRO A 349 -9.24 16.24 -0.43
CA PRO A 349 -9.65 15.69 0.87
C PRO A 349 -10.97 14.93 0.89
N ALA A 350 -11.85 15.14 -0.10
CA ALA A 350 -13.09 14.39 -0.28
C ALA A 350 -12.90 13.01 -0.97
N GLN A 351 -11.69 12.72 -1.47
CA GLN A 351 -11.34 11.51 -2.22
C GLN A 351 -10.31 10.62 -1.51
N VAL A 352 -9.74 11.10 -0.39
CA VAL A 352 -8.76 10.35 0.41
C VAL A 352 -9.48 9.33 1.30
N THR A 353 -8.99 8.09 1.28
CA THR A 353 -9.48 6.97 2.11
C THR A 353 -8.48 6.66 3.23
N GLY A 354 -8.80 5.68 4.07
CA GLY A 354 -7.86 5.19 5.10
C GLY A 354 -6.55 4.61 4.53
N SER A 355 -6.56 4.12 3.28
CA SER A 355 -5.39 3.54 2.61
C SER A 355 -4.56 4.53 1.79
N GLY A 356 -5.09 5.71 1.44
CA GLY A 356 -4.43 6.67 0.56
C GLY A 356 -5.41 7.29 -0.42
N CYS A 357 -5.08 7.29 -1.72
CA CYS A 357 -5.92 7.82 -2.78
C CYS A 357 -6.57 6.72 -3.63
N ALA A 358 -7.89 6.56 -3.54
CA ALA A 358 -8.62 5.55 -4.33
C ALA A 358 -8.95 6.00 -5.78
N GLY A 359 -8.60 7.24 -6.16
CA GLY A 359 -8.93 7.83 -7.46
C GLY A 359 -8.04 9.03 -7.80
N GLY A 360 -8.62 10.24 -7.77
CA GLY A 360 -7.90 11.51 -7.92
C GLY A 360 -7.79 12.03 -9.36
N THR A 361 -7.42 13.31 -9.48
CA THR A 361 -7.28 14.01 -10.77
C THR A 361 -5.86 13.88 -11.29
N GLN A 362 -5.67 13.47 -12.55
CA GLN A 362 -4.35 13.32 -13.16
C GLN A 362 -3.60 14.66 -13.24
N VAL A 363 -2.32 14.66 -12.90
CA VAL A 363 -1.43 15.82 -12.91
C VAL A 363 -0.45 15.71 -14.07
N GLY A 364 -0.76 16.42 -15.16
CA GLY A 364 0.06 16.44 -16.36
C GLY A 364 -0.06 15.18 -17.21
N ALA A 365 0.95 14.93 -18.04
CA ALA A 365 1.03 13.75 -18.91
C ALA A 365 1.78 12.60 -18.23
N ALA A 366 1.58 11.37 -18.73
CA ALA A 366 2.35 10.20 -18.31
C ALA A 366 3.86 10.44 -18.45
N LYS A 367 4.65 9.90 -17.50
CA LYS A 367 6.10 10.08 -17.42
C LYS A 367 6.79 8.75 -17.70
N VAL A 368 7.63 8.71 -18.74
CA VAL A 368 8.44 7.53 -19.06
C VAL A 368 9.43 7.25 -17.92
N LEU A 369 9.61 5.99 -17.57
CA LEU A 369 10.57 5.56 -16.56
C LEU A 369 12.01 5.78 -17.04
N VAL A 370 12.85 6.36 -16.18
CA VAL A 370 14.29 6.51 -16.41
C VAL A 370 15.02 5.81 -15.27
N GLY A 371 15.59 4.63 -15.56
CA GLY A 371 16.24 3.79 -14.55
C GLY A 371 15.29 3.33 -13.44
N GLY A 372 14.01 3.09 -13.76
CA GLY A 372 12.94 2.80 -12.80
C GLY A 372 12.33 4.03 -12.12
N GLY A 373 12.93 5.22 -12.24
CA GLY A 373 12.43 6.46 -11.63
C GLY A 373 11.49 7.27 -12.54
N ALA A 374 10.49 7.93 -11.95
CA ALA A 374 9.71 9.00 -12.58
C ALA A 374 9.29 10.08 -11.56
N THR A 375 8.85 11.26 -12.02
CA THR A 375 8.44 12.37 -11.15
C THR A 375 7.33 13.18 -11.82
N SER A 376 6.30 13.55 -11.05
CA SER A 376 5.13 14.28 -11.54
C SER A 376 5.47 15.69 -12.03
N ASP A 377 4.57 16.25 -12.84
CA ASP A 377 4.51 17.71 -13.02
C ASP A 377 4.11 18.40 -11.69
N PRO A 378 4.46 19.68 -11.49
CA PRO A 378 4.07 20.39 -10.28
C PRO A 378 2.59 20.77 -10.33
N THR A 379 1.92 20.76 -9.18
CA THR A 379 0.53 21.25 -9.07
C THR A 379 0.32 22.09 -7.82
N SER A 380 -0.48 23.16 -7.98
CA SER A 380 -0.97 24.03 -6.91
C SER A 380 -2.48 23.88 -6.68
N SER A 381 -3.06 22.75 -7.09
CA SER A 381 -4.48 22.39 -6.87
C SER A 381 -4.78 21.98 -5.41
N THR A 382 -4.10 22.63 -4.48
CA THR A 382 -3.97 22.34 -3.04
C THR A 382 -4.68 23.41 -2.20
N ASN A 383 -5.83 23.92 -2.69
CA ASN A 383 -6.49 25.12 -2.14
C ASN A 383 -7.49 24.84 -1.01
N THR A 384 -7.88 23.59 -0.79
CA THR A 384 -8.88 23.19 0.23
C THR A 384 -8.18 22.67 1.49
N ALA A 385 -8.65 22.98 2.69
CA ALA A 385 -8.11 22.38 3.91
C ALA A 385 -8.35 20.86 3.96
N GLY A 386 -7.34 20.09 4.35
CA GLY A 386 -7.47 18.65 4.62
C GLY A 386 -6.28 17.81 4.15
N LYS A 387 -6.40 16.49 4.32
CA LYS A 387 -5.40 15.52 3.84
C LYS A 387 -5.54 15.36 2.33
N TYR A 388 -4.43 15.50 1.60
CA TYR A 388 -4.30 15.12 0.20
C TYR A 388 -3.43 13.87 0.12
N CYS A 389 -3.64 13.06 -0.92
CA CYS A 389 -2.78 11.92 -1.21
C CYS A 389 -2.58 11.83 -2.73
N TRP A 390 -1.35 11.58 -3.15
CA TRP A 390 -1.08 11.13 -4.51
C TRP A 390 -1.62 9.71 -4.74
N ARG A 391 -1.61 9.30 -6.00
CA ARG A 391 -1.75 7.93 -6.50
C ARG A 391 -0.89 7.81 -7.74
N THR A 392 -0.11 6.74 -7.84
CA THR A 392 0.69 6.42 -9.02
C THR A 392 0.14 5.20 -9.75
N VAL A 393 0.15 5.20 -11.08
CA VAL A 393 -0.19 4.03 -11.91
C VAL A 393 0.89 3.81 -12.95
N TYR A 394 1.63 2.72 -12.79
CA TYR A 394 2.58 2.19 -13.76
C TYR A 394 1.86 1.42 -14.87
N SER A 395 2.20 1.73 -16.12
CA SER A 395 1.81 1.01 -17.32
C SER A 395 3.06 0.55 -18.07
N PRO A 396 3.24 -0.77 -18.30
CA PRO A 396 4.38 -1.29 -19.06
C PRO A 396 4.36 -0.84 -20.53
N ASP A 397 5.54 -0.72 -21.13
CA ASP A 397 5.68 -0.63 -22.59
C ASP A 397 5.91 -2.01 -23.22
N VAL A 398 6.11 -2.05 -24.54
CA VAL A 398 6.32 -3.29 -25.33
C VAL A 398 7.52 -4.14 -24.90
N ALA A 399 8.43 -3.63 -24.06
CA ALA A 399 9.54 -4.41 -23.50
C ALA A 399 9.27 -4.94 -22.08
N SER A 400 8.12 -4.57 -21.48
CA SER A 400 7.65 -5.05 -20.17
C SER A 400 6.25 -5.66 -20.19
N GLN A 401 5.50 -5.54 -21.29
CA GLN A 401 4.25 -6.26 -21.54
C GLN A 401 4.48 -7.78 -21.49
N GLY A 402 3.50 -8.55 -20.99
CA GLY A 402 3.65 -9.98 -20.70
C GLY A 402 4.62 -10.34 -19.55
N ILE A 403 5.44 -9.40 -19.06
CA ILE A 403 6.45 -9.63 -17.99
C ILE A 403 6.02 -8.99 -16.67
N TYR A 404 5.52 -7.74 -16.71
CA TYR A 404 5.07 -6.99 -15.54
C TYR A 404 3.60 -6.60 -15.64
N ALA A 405 2.87 -6.80 -14.54
CA ALA A 405 1.49 -6.33 -14.42
C ALA A 405 1.46 -4.79 -14.30
N PRO A 406 0.46 -4.11 -14.89
CA PRO A 406 0.18 -2.71 -14.56
C PRO A 406 -0.09 -2.57 -13.06
N ALA A 407 0.56 -1.61 -12.41
CA ALA A 407 0.56 -1.49 -10.95
C ALA A 407 0.05 -0.14 -10.48
N THR A 408 -0.81 -0.14 -9.46
CA THR A 408 -1.18 1.06 -8.71
C THR A 408 -0.42 1.07 -7.39
N HIS A 409 0.24 2.16 -7.05
CA HIS A 409 0.71 2.41 -5.69
C HIS A 409 -0.02 3.62 -5.09
N THR A 410 -0.39 3.48 -3.82
CA THR A 410 -0.70 4.58 -2.91
C THR A 410 -0.61 4.10 -1.48
N ASN A 411 -0.23 4.99 -0.55
CA ASN A 411 -0.23 4.66 0.87
C ASN A 411 -0.47 5.92 1.73
N ALA A 412 -0.89 5.72 2.98
CA ALA A 412 -1.26 6.78 3.90
C ALA A 412 -0.07 7.62 4.46
N THR A 413 1.18 7.24 4.16
CA THR A 413 2.42 7.62 4.89
C THR A 413 3.45 8.40 4.07
N THR A 414 3.66 8.09 2.78
CA THR A 414 4.66 8.74 1.92
C THR A 414 4.03 9.51 0.76
N GLU A 415 2.92 9.03 0.19
CA GLU A 415 2.16 9.74 -0.86
C GLU A 415 1.23 10.84 -0.31
N CYS A 416 1.05 10.93 1.02
CA CYS A 416 0.08 11.86 1.61
C CYS A 416 0.71 13.04 2.35
N PHE A 417 0.07 14.19 2.21
CA PHE A 417 0.38 15.43 2.92
C PHE A 417 -0.93 16.10 3.40
N SER A 418 -0.84 17.15 4.20
CA SER A 418 -2.01 17.92 4.65
C SER A 418 -1.89 19.37 4.21
N VAL A 419 -2.88 19.85 3.46
CA VAL A 419 -3.10 21.29 3.31
C VAL A 419 -3.72 21.78 4.61
N LEU A 420 -2.97 22.54 5.38
CA LEU A 420 -3.53 23.25 6.51
C LEU A 420 -4.01 24.61 6.01
N VAL A 421 -5.30 24.91 6.17
CA VAL A 421 -5.65 26.30 6.47
C VAL A 421 -4.93 26.61 7.77
N VAL A 422 -3.93 27.49 7.68
CA VAL A 422 -3.35 28.13 8.85
C VAL A 422 -4.48 28.98 9.43
N ALA A 423 -5.21 28.41 10.38
CA ALA A 423 -5.98 29.21 11.30
C ALA A 423 -4.97 30.15 11.96
N SER A 424 -5.00 31.43 11.60
CA SER A 424 -4.34 32.45 12.38
C SER A 424 -4.80 32.26 13.81
N LEU A 425 -3.86 32.07 14.74
CA LEU A 425 -4.18 32.14 16.15
C LEU A 425 -4.86 33.50 16.34
N PRO A 426 -6.07 33.56 16.92
CA PRO A 426 -6.80 34.80 17.00
C PRO A 426 -6.02 35.74 17.92
N ASN A 427 -5.22 36.62 17.30
CA ASN A 427 -4.63 37.81 17.89
C ASN A 427 -5.73 38.85 18.15
N THR A 428 -6.84 38.40 18.75
CA THR A 428 -7.87 39.27 19.28
C THR A 428 -7.25 40.04 20.44
N GLY A 429 -6.89 41.29 20.13
CA GLY A 429 -7.27 42.35 21.05
C GLY A 429 -8.78 42.25 21.25
N VAL A 430 -9.19 41.55 22.31
CA VAL A 430 -10.52 41.73 22.91
C VAL A 430 -10.69 43.24 23.09
N PRO A 431 -11.79 43.85 22.62
CA PRO A 431 -11.95 45.30 22.64
C PRO A 431 -11.72 45.84 24.06
N ASP A 432 -10.97 46.94 24.15
CA ASP A 432 -10.66 47.59 25.42
C ASP A 432 -12.00 47.91 26.16
N MET A 433 -12.17 47.39 27.39
CA MET A 433 -13.28 47.79 28.27
C MET A 433 -13.21 49.32 28.49
N PRO A 434 -14.32 50.07 28.37
CA PRO A 434 -14.28 51.52 28.41
C PRO A 434 -13.78 52.02 29.77
N THR A 435 -12.68 52.77 29.74
CA THR A 435 -12.05 53.35 30.94
C THR A 435 -12.70 54.68 31.33
N ASP A 436 -14.02 54.69 31.50
CA ASP A 436 -14.81 55.83 31.99
C ASP A 436 -15.93 55.31 32.91
N GLY A 437 -15.91 55.72 34.18
CA GLY A 437 -16.85 55.21 35.18
C GLY A 437 -16.43 55.48 36.62
N VAL A 438 -16.66 56.72 37.09
CA VAL A 438 -16.41 57.11 38.49
C VAL A 438 -17.30 56.28 39.43
N LEU A 439 -16.71 55.74 40.50
CA LEU A 439 -17.43 55.07 41.59
C LEU A 439 -18.01 56.10 42.59
N PRO A 440 -19.33 56.12 42.82
CA PRO A 440 -19.91 56.59 44.06
C PRO A 440 -20.19 55.42 45.01
N LEU A 441 -19.58 55.40 46.20
CA LEU A 441 -20.09 54.57 47.30
C LEU A 441 -21.37 55.22 47.85
N MET A 442 -22.51 54.52 47.82
CA MET A 442 -23.63 54.67 48.77
C MET A 442 -24.68 53.55 48.64
N GLY A 443 -25.34 53.20 49.75
CA GLY A 443 -26.69 52.60 49.75
C GLY A 443 -26.82 51.11 50.09
N LEU A 444 -27.24 50.81 51.33
CA LEU A 444 -27.94 49.55 51.67
C LEU A 444 -29.45 49.72 51.44
N ALA A 445 -30.14 48.74 50.84
CA ALA A 445 -31.61 48.62 50.90
C ALA A 445 -32.17 47.19 50.61
N LEU A 446 -32.34 46.42 51.67
CA LEU A 446 -33.35 45.38 51.98
C LEU A 446 -34.47 44.94 50.97
N LEU A 447 -34.60 43.60 50.81
CA LEU A 447 -35.85 42.78 50.77
C LEU A 447 -36.73 42.80 49.46
N PRO A 448 -37.83 41.99 49.33
CA PRO A 448 -37.78 40.52 49.08
C PRO A 448 -38.86 39.93 48.10
N GLY A 449 -38.80 38.64 47.77
CA GLY A 449 -40.03 37.82 47.51
C GLY A 449 -40.06 36.85 46.29
N LEU A 450 -41.00 35.87 46.35
CA LEU A 450 -41.40 34.86 45.32
C LEU A 450 -40.28 33.86 44.89
N ILE A 451 -40.37 32.51 44.99
CA ILE A 451 -41.47 31.50 44.94
C ILE A 451 -42.19 31.51 43.57
N PHE A 452 -42.20 30.51 42.68
CA PHE A 452 -42.24 29.03 42.76
C PHE A 452 -41.37 28.35 41.64
N ALA A 453 -41.20 27.02 41.50
CA ALA A 453 -41.01 25.88 42.42
C ALA A 453 -40.85 24.54 41.63
N LEU A 454 -40.22 23.51 42.25
CA LEU A 454 -40.23 22.06 41.89
C LEU A 454 -39.55 21.61 40.55
N ALA A 455 -39.09 20.35 40.37
CA ALA A 455 -39.16 19.14 41.21
C ALA A 455 -37.93 18.20 41.12
N TRP A 456 -37.67 17.45 42.21
CA TRP A 456 -37.31 16.00 42.34
C TRP A 456 -36.44 15.23 41.31
N ARG A 457 -35.65 14.21 41.70
CA ARG A 457 -35.10 13.76 43.02
C ARG A 457 -34.01 12.68 42.80
N ARG A 458 -33.12 12.47 43.78
CA ARG A 458 -32.26 11.25 43.90
C ARG A 458 -32.54 10.51 45.21
N SER A 459 -32.65 9.18 45.14
CA SER A 459 -32.32 8.15 46.17
C SER A 459 -32.45 6.77 45.49
N ARG A 460 -31.56 5.77 45.61
CA ARG A 460 -30.75 5.18 46.70
C ARG A 460 -31.45 4.07 47.51
N SER A 461 -30.83 2.88 47.41
CA SER A 461 -30.75 1.79 48.39
C SER A 461 -31.97 0.88 48.62
N ILE A 462 -31.72 -0.43 48.60
CA ILE A 462 -31.97 -1.37 49.72
C ILE A 462 -31.11 -2.64 49.50
N THR A 463 -30.72 -3.30 50.59
CA THR A 463 -29.95 -4.55 50.61
C THR A 463 -30.78 -5.64 51.29
N VAL A 464 -30.70 -6.89 50.81
CA VAL A 464 -31.19 -8.10 51.50
C VAL A 464 -30.07 -9.17 51.45
N LEU A 465 -30.03 -10.05 52.45
CA LEU A 465 -28.99 -11.06 52.72
C LEU A 465 -29.65 -12.40 53.14
N VAL A 466 -28.87 -13.43 53.50
CA VAL A 466 -29.26 -14.74 54.11
C VAL A 466 -29.66 -15.84 53.08
N ILE A 467 -29.13 -17.08 53.08
CA ILE A 467 -27.94 -17.67 53.75
C ILE A 467 -27.36 -18.87 52.93
N ALA A 468 -26.21 -19.39 53.37
CA ALA A 468 -25.31 -20.34 52.69
C ALA A 468 -25.81 -21.77 52.34
N GLY A 469 -25.06 -22.42 51.45
CA GLY A 469 -24.92 -23.88 51.29
C GLY A 469 -23.51 -24.23 50.82
N LEU A 470 -22.87 -25.27 51.39
CA LEU A 470 -21.49 -25.69 51.08
C LEU A 470 -21.45 -26.83 50.04
N VAL A 471 -20.34 -26.94 49.28
CA VAL A 471 -19.44 -28.12 49.20
C VAL A 471 -18.26 -27.84 48.24
N ALA A 472 -17.10 -28.44 48.54
CA ALA A 472 -15.83 -28.62 47.78
C ALA A 472 -15.55 -27.87 46.44
N GLY A 473 -14.29 -27.50 46.13
CA GLY A 473 -13.02 -27.87 46.77
C GLY A 473 -11.83 -27.00 46.32
N ALA A 474 -10.61 -27.40 46.68
CA ALA A 474 -9.40 -26.59 46.52
C ALA A 474 -8.76 -26.67 45.11
N GLY A 475 -7.96 -25.64 44.77
CA GLY A 475 -6.90 -25.74 43.76
C GLY A 475 -5.60 -26.34 44.36
N PRO A 476 -4.41 -26.15 43.75
CA PRO A 476 -4.09 -25.37 42.55
C PRO A 476 -3.58 -26.24 41.37
N SER A 477 -3.24 -25.61 40.25
CA SER A 477 -2.47 -26.25 39.17
C SER A 477 -0.98 -26.45 39.56
N PRO A 478 -0.40 -27.66 39.40
CA PRO A 478 1.02 -27.89 39.65
C PRO A 478 1.84 -28.28 38.40
N SER A 479 2.92 -27.53 38.17
CA SER A 479 4.28 -27.96 37.76
C SER A 479 4.54 -28.95 36.59
N GLN A 480 5.46 -28.56 35.70
CA GLN A 480 6.38 -29.48 34.99
C GLN A 480 7.27 -30.28 35.96
N PRO A 481 7.86 -31.41 35.53
CA PRO A 481 9.31 -31.44 35.24
C PRO A 481 9.62 -31.96 33.81
N SER A 482 10.70 -31.58 33.10
CA SER A 482 12.16 -31.70 33.37
C SER A 482 12.70 -33.13 33.11
N ALA A 483 13.92 -33.40 32.61
CA ALA A 483 15.14 -32.56 32.55
C ALA A 483 16.19 -33.00 31.49
N ALA A 484 17.22 -32.14 31.30
CA ALA A 484 18.61 -32.42 30.85
C ALA A 484 18.87 -32.91 29.40
N GLY A 485 20.08 -32.73 28.80
CA GLY A 485 21.31 -32.02 29.23
C GLY A 485 21.67 -30.84 28.29
N ALA A 486 22.49 -29.84 28.65
CA ALA A 486 23.94 -29.87 28.98
C ALA A 486 24.83 -30.17 27.74
N ALA A 487 25.88 -29.40 27.38
CA ALA A 487 26.60 -28.26 28.00
C ALA A 487 26.89 -27.16 26.92
N SER A 488 27.11 -25.86 27.18
CA SER A 488 28.21 -25.16 27.89
C SER A 488 29.60 -25.43 27.27
N THR A 489 30.53 -24.47 27.09
CA THR A 489 30.76 -23.11 27.64
C THR A 489 31.14 -22.11 26.49
N THR A 490 31.56 -20.83 26.62
CA THR A 490 32.14 -20.02 27.72
C THR A 490 31.94 -18.49 27.53
N ALA A 491 32.07 -17.76 28.65
CA ALA A 491 32.61 -16.41 28.93
C ALA A 491 33.03 -15.43 27.79
N GLN A 492 32.74 -14.11 27.79
CA GLN A 492 32.59 -13.03 28.82
C GLN A 492 33.85 -12.16 29.07
N HIS A 493 33.66 -10.88 29.43
CA HIS A 493 34.18 -10.20 30.66
C HIS A 493 33.71 -8.70 30.67
N HIS A 494 32.85 -8.29 31.62
CA HIS A 494 33.11 -7.34 32.75
C HIS A 494 33.11 -5.81 32.42
N ALA A 495 32.85 -4.84 33.32
CA ALA A 495 31.93 -4.70 34.49
C ALA A 495 32.13 -3.30 35.17
N ALA A 496 31.07 -2.57 35.58
CA ALA A 496 31.05 -1.47 36.60
C ALA A 496 29.61 -0.89 36.79
N ALA A 497 29.30 -0.18 37.90
CA ALA A 497 27.92 0.26 38.20
C ALA A 497 27.75 1.48 39.17
N ALA A 498 26.55 2.10 39.11
CA ALA A 498 25.86 2.94 40.13
C ALA A 498 26.45 4.34 40.48
N PRO A 499 25.69 5.28 41.11
CA PRO A 499 24.32 5.19 41.69
C PRO A 499 23.31 6.29 41.23
N SER A 500 22.09 6.25 41.79
CA SER A 500 20.99 7.23 41.56
C SER A 500 20.62 8.05 42.81
N PRO A 501 19.99 9.23 42.65
CA PRO A 501 19.07 9.82 43.63
C PRO A 501 17.60 9.91 43.12
N SER A 502 16.71 10.47 43.94
CA SER A 502 15.23 10.34 43.88
C SER A 502 14.49 11.51 43.18
N PRO A 503 13.14 11.46 42.98
CA PRO A 503 12.41 12.25 41.97
C PRO A 503 11.97 13.66 42.39
N SER A 504 11.37 14.39 41.42
CA SER A 504 10.83 15.75 41.57
C SER A 504 9.66 16.03 40.58
N PRO A 505 8.91 17.15 40.72
CA PRO A 505 7.47 17.19 40.39
C PRO A 505 7.09 17.14 38.89
N PRO A 506 5.80 16.90 38.56
CA PRO A 506 5.36 16.72 37.17
C PRO A 506 5.42 18.02 36.36
N GLN A 507 6.03 17.93 35.17
CA GLN A 507 6.08 19.00 34.17
C GLN A 507 4.75 19.10 33.41
N VAL A 508 4.24 20.31 33.21
CA VAL A 508 3.16 20.58 32.25
C VAL A 508 3.76 20.50 30.84
N GLY A 509 3.20 19.65 29.98
CA GLY A 509 3.85 19.27 28.72
C GLY A 509 4.00 20.41 27.72
N SER A 510 5.25 20.74 27.37
CA SER A 510 5.58 21.71 26.31
C SER A 510 5.03 21.25 24.95
N ALA A 511 4.39 22.16 24.24
CA ALA A 511 4.00 21.92 22.85
C ALA A 511 5.27 21.77 21.97
N ARG A 512 5.36 20.67 21.21
CA ARG A 512 6.47 20.47 20.27
C ARG A 512 6.46 21.55 19.19
N ALA A 513 7.65 22.08 18.89
CA ALA A 513 7.83 23.05 17.81
C ALA A 513 7.37 22.48 16.45
N ARG A 514 6.85 23.37 15.59
CA ARG A 514 6.60 23.12 14.16
C ARG A 514 7.74 23.73 13.36
N GLU A 515 8.13 23.07 12.27
CA GLU A 515 9.32 23.41 11.48
C GLU A 515 9.20 24.73 10.69
N GLY A 516 10.36 25.36 10.43
CA GLY A 516 10.61 26.09 9.17
C GLY A 516 10.55 27.62 9.17
N GLY A 517 9.90 28.28 10.14
CA GLY A 517 9.73 29.75 10.14
C GLY A 517 10.53 30.48 11.22
N TRP A 518 11.10 31.65 10.90
CA TRP A 518 11.55 32.60 11.91
C TRP A 518 10.32 33.10 12.69
N ARG A 519 10.34 33.06 14.03
CA ARG A 519 9.23 33.49 14.89
C ARG A 519 9.69 34.37 16.05
N LEU A 520 8.86 35.34 16.40
CA LEU A 520 8.95 36.14 17.62
C LEU A 520 7.86 35.66 18.58
N VAL A 521 8.25 35.24 19.78
CA VAL A 521 7.34 34.81 20.84
C VAL A 521 7.51 35.72 22.05
N ILE A 522 6.40 36.26 22.56
CA ILE A 522 6.38 37.12 23.76
C ILE A 522 5.25 36.62 24.67
N PRO A 523 5.53 35.64 25.55
CA PRO A 523 4.49 34.93 26.30
C PRO A 523 3.58 35.87 27.11
N ARG A 524 4.14 36.95 27.66
CA ARG A 524 3.43 37.92 28.51
C ARG A 524 2.22 38.57 27.85
N ILE A 525 2.28 38.78 26.54
CA ILE A 525 1.25 39.50 25.77
C ILE A 525 0.54 38.63 24.73
N GLY A 526 0.93 37.35 24.63
CA GLY A 526 0.34 36.37 23.71
C GLY A 526 0.81 36.51 22.26
N VAL A 527 1.94 37.18 22.01
CA VAL A 527 2.52 37.26 20.65
C VAL A 527 3.22 35.95 20.34
N ASP A 528 2.86 35.37 19.20
CA ASP A 528 3.54 34.27 18.52
C ASP A 528 3.39 34.54 17.01
N ALA A 529 4.38 35.23 16.44
CA ALA A 529 4.29 35.87 15.13
C ALA A 529 5.45 35.48 14.22
N LEU A 530 5.18 35.35 12.92
CA LEU A 530 6.23 35.14 11.91
C LEU A 530 7.06 36.41 11.73
N ILE A 531 8.38 36.25 11.67
CA ILE A 531 9.32 37.34 11.36
C ILE A 531 9.59 37.34 9.85
N GLN A 532 9.24 38.44 9.19
CA GLN A 532 9.54 38.72 7.80
C GLN A 532 10.84 39.55 7.70
N PRO A 533 11.78 39.25 6.79
CA PRO A 533 12.96 40.09 6.57
C PRO A 533 12.58 41.35 5.77
N VAL A 534 12.53 42.51 6.43
CA VAL A 534 12.16 43.80 5.82
C VAL A 534 13.38 44.67 5.53
N GLY A 535 13.30 45.43 4.44
CA GLY A 535 14.36 46.35 4.00
C GLY A 535 14.10 47.80 4.40
N LYS A 536 14.52 48.72 3.54
CA LYS A 536 14.06 50.12 3.56
C LYS A 536 12.90 50.31 2.59
N ASP A 537 12.00 51.23 2.91
CA ASP A 537 10.95 51.68 2.00
C ASP A 537 11.48 52.71 0.97
N ARG A 538 10.56 53.27 0.17
CA ARG A 538 10.84 54.30 -0.85
C ARG A 538 11.31 55.64 -0.26
N ASP A 539 10.94 55.92 0.99
CA ASP A 539 11.17 57.19 1.68
C ASP A 539 12.45 57.11 2.56
N GLY A 540 13.06 55.92 2.62
CA GLY A 540 14.33 55.64 3.28
C GLY A 540 14.19 55.21 4.74
N ALA A 541 12.96 55.02 5.25
CA ALA A 541 12.71 54.47 6.57
C ALA A 541 12.79 52.93 6.57
N MET A 542 12.62 52.30 7.72
CA MET A 542 12.42 50.85 7.82
C MET A 542 11.02 50.50 7.32
N ALA A 543 10.91 49.50 6.44
CA ALA A 543 9.62 49.04 5.94
C ALA A 543 8.91 48.16 6.97
N SER A 544 7.63 48.41 7.21
CA SER A 544 6.77 47.58 8.08
C SER A 544 6.43 46.20 7.45
N PRO A 545 6.06 45.19 8.27
CA PRO A 545 5.60 43.88 7.80
C PRO A 545 4.32 43.95 6.95
N SER A 546 4.13 42.95 6.10
CA SER A 546 3.04 42.93 5.09
C SER A 546 1.66 42.52 5.62
N SER A 547 1.56 42.02 6.85
CA SER A 547 0.28 41.64 7.48
C SER A 547 0.22 42.10 8.94
N LEU A 548 -1.01 42.25 9.47
CA LEU A 548 -1.25 42.75 10.84
C LEU A 548 -0.86 41.76 11.96
N ASP A 549 -0.62 40.49 11.61
CA ASP A 549 -0.26 39.39 12.51
C ASP A 549 1.22 38.99 12.45
N ALA A 550 1.99 39.53 11.50
CA ALA A 550 3.42 39.31 11.35
C ALA A 550 4.26 40.50 11.81
N VAL A 551 5.55 40.27 12.05
CA VAL A 551 6.53 41.30 12.44
C VAL A 551 7.67 41.37 11.42
N GLY A 552 8.32 42.52 11.26
CA GLY A 552 9.37 42.75 10.27
C GLY A 552 10.73 42.98 10.91
N TRP A 553 11.71 42.10 10.70
CA TRP A 553 13.11 42.32 11.13
C TRP A 553 13.92 43.08 10.07
N PHE A 554 14.64 44.13 10.48
CA PHE A 554 15.43 44.98 9.57
C PHE A 554 16.69 44.28 9.05
N ASN A 555 16.60 43.72 7.84
CA ASN A 555 17.62 42.88 7.22
C ASN A 555 18.94 43.59 6.82
N ARG A 556 19.08 44.88 7.14
CA ARG A 556 20.31 45.68 6.98
C ARG A 556 20.99 46.04 8.31
N GLY A 557 20.47 45.54 9.43
CA GLY A 557 21.08 45.57 10.76
C GLY A 557 21.55 44.16 11.20
N PRO A 558 22.05 44.03 12.44
CA PRO A 558 22.33 42.75 13.07
C PRO A 558 21.11 41.81 13.11
N ALA A 559 21.34 40.51 12.99
CA ALA A 559 20.32 39.50 13.28
C ALA A 559 20.14 39.34 14.80
N PRO A 560 18.95 38.93 15.29
CA PRO A 560 18.74 38.67 16.72
C PRO A 560 19.77 37.66 17.27
N GLY A 561 20.54 38.09 18.28
CA GLY A 561 21.64 37.31 18.87
C GLY A 561 23.04 37.69 18.37
N GLN A 562 23.16 38.68 17.47
CA GLN A 562 24.45 39.23 17.03
C GLN A 562 24.80 40.52 17.78
N SER A 563 26.09 40.91 17.72
CA SER A 563 26.57 42.18 18.29
C SER A 563 25.85 43.39 17.69
N GLY A 564 25.35 44.28 18.54
CA GLY A 564 24.52 45.42 18.14
C GLY A 564 23.01 45.15 18.27
N ASP A 565 22.23 45.93 17.54
CA ASP A 565 20.78 46.08 17.74
C ASP A 565 19.96 45.46 16.61
N ALA A 566 19.36 44.31 16.87
CA ALA A 566 18.36 43.73 15.98
C ALA A 566 17.03 44.47 16.16
N VAL A 567 16.54 45.11 15.09
CA VAL A 567 15.30 45.90 15.15
C VAL A 567 14.16 45.14 14.48
N ILE A 568 13.02 45.04 15.18
CA ILE A 568 11.79 44.42 14.68
C ILE A 568 10.63 45.41 14.80
N ASP A 569 10.00 45.74 13.67
CA ASP A 569 8.77 46.54 13.60
C ASP A 569 7.53 45.62 13.60
N GLY A 570 6.41 46.12 14.12
CA GLY A 570 5.14 45.42 14.07
C GLY A 570 3.95 46.34 14.25
N HIS A 571 2.86 46.06 13.56
CA HIS A 571 1.67 46.92 13.56
C HIS A 571 1.03 47.03 14.94
N TYR A 572 0.66 48.25 15.33
CA TYR A 572 -0.20 48.53 16.49
C TYR A 572 -1.69 48.26 16.17
N GLY A 573 -2.04 48.39 14.89
CA GLY A 573 -3.40 48.29 14.38
C GLY A 573 -4.06 49.67 14.23
N LEU A 574 -5.26 49.69 13.65
CA LEU A 574 -6.12 50.88 13.61
C LEU A 574 -6.84 51.04 14.97
N PRO A 575 -7.51 52.17 15.24
CA PRO A 575 -8.24 52.36 16.50
C PRO A 575 -9.24 51.24 16.83
N GLN A 576 -9.88 50.66 15.81
CA GLN A 576 -10.87 49.57 15.93
C GLN A 576 -10.34 48.18 15.53
N GLU A 577 -9.15 48.08 14.93
CA GLU A 577 -8.57 46.82 14.43
C GLU A 577 -7.20 46.59 15.06
N PRO A 578 -7.11 45.94 16.23
CA PRO A 578 -5.85 45.72 16.93
C PRO A 578 -4.95 44.71 16.20
N ALA A 579 -3.65 45.02 16.13
CA ALA A 579 -2.65 44.19 15.45
C ALA A 579 -1.58 43.64 16.43
N VAL A 580 -0.60 42.89 15.90
CA VAL A 580 0.38 42.09 16.66
C VAL A 580 1.03 42.81 17.85
N PHE A 581 1.36 44.11 17.74
CA PHE A 581 2.02 44.89 18.80
C PHE A 581 1.08 45.83 19.56
N ARG A 582 -0.26 45.73 19.40
CA ARG A 582 -1.25 46.49 20.22
C ARG A 582 -1.01 46.38 21.73
N LYS A 583 -0.55 45.21 22.19
CA LYS A 583 -0.28 44.91 23.61
C LYS A 583 1.17 45.17 24.03
N LEU A 584 2.07 45.61 23.14
CA LEU A 584 3.50 45.83 23.44
C LEU A 584 3.71 46.80 24.63
N ARG A 585 2.77 47.75 24.81
CA ARG A 585 2.69 48.70 25.95
C ARG A 585 2.54 48.06 27.34
N LEU A 586 2.33 46.76 27.43
CA LEU A 586 2.12 46.02 28.69
C LEU A 586 3.40 45.36 29.22
N LEU A 587 4.45 45.27 28.39
CA LEU A 587 5.75 44.70 28.77
C LEU A 587 6.49 45.59 29.77
N ARG A 588 7.29 44.95 30.62
CA ARG A 588 8.03 45.56 31.72
C ARG A 588 9.44 44.98 31.78
N PRO A 589 10.39 45.65 32.45
CA PRO A 589 11.68 45.05 32.76
C PRO A 589 11.49 43.68 33.44
N GLY A 590 12.18 42.65 32.96
CA GLY A 590 12.01 41.26 33.40
C GLY A 590 10.96 40.42 32.65
N ASP A 591 10.24 40.96 31.67
CA ASP A 591 9.40 40.14 30.77
C ASP A 591 10.25 39.47 29.67
N GLU A 592 9.95 38.21 29.36
CA GLU A 592 10.65 37.35 28.39
C GLU A 592 10.24 37.63 26.94
N VAL A 593 11.22 37.65 26.04
CA VAL A 593 11.07 37.73 24.58
C VAL A 593 11.96 36.68 23.91
N GLN A 594 11.40 35.79 23.11
CA GLN A 594 12.13 34.72 22.42
C GLN A 594 12.12 34.91 20.90
N VAL A 595 13.26 34.68 20.25
CA VAL A 595 13.36 34.60 18.78
C VAL A 595 13.72 33.17 18.38
N VAL A 596 12.78 32.48 17.73
CA VAL A 596 12.96 31.10 17.24
C VAL A 596 13.40 31.13 15.78
N TRP A 597 14.49 30.45 15.48
CA TRP A 597 15.07 30.29 14.14
C TRP A 597 14.43 29.10 13.40
N PRO A 598 14.50 29.04 12.04
CA PRO A 598 13.92 27.95 11.25
C PRO A 598 14.41 26.54 11.60
N ASP A 599 15.65 26.45 12.10
CA ASP A 599 16.31 25.23 12.56
C ASP A 599 15.95 24.85 14.01
N GLY A 600 15.00 25.57 14.62
CA GLY A 600 14.50 25.32 15.97
C GLY A 600 15.38 25.87 17.10
N ARG A 601 16.49 26.56 16.80
CA ARG A 601 17.26 27.28 17.83
C ARG A 601 16.48 28.49 18.33
N THR A 602 16.42 28.66 19.65
CA THR A 602 15.86 29.87 20.27
C THR A 602 16.99 30.79 20.72
N VAL A 603 16.75 32.11 20.61
CA VAL A 603 17.56 33.15 21.23
C VAL A 603 16.65 33.93 22.18
N ASP A 604 16.97 33.84 23.47
CA ASP A 604 16.19 34.45 24.55
C ASP A 604 16.70 35.86 24.89
N PHE A 605 15.77 36.75 25.22
CA PHE A 605 16.02 38.14 25.61
C PHE A 605 15.13 38.53 26.79
N GLU A 606 15.68 39.30 27.73
CA GLU A 606 14.93 39.93 28.82
C GLU A 606 14.66 41.41 28.47
N VAL A 607 13.40 41.85 28.58
CA VAL A 607 13.06 43.28 28.45
C VAL A 607 13.79 44.07 29.54
N THR A 608 14.42 45.19 29.16
CA THR A 608 15.18 46.07 30.08
C THR A 608 14.58 47.46 30.22
N ARG A 609 13.96 48.00 29.16
CA ARG A 609 13.27 49.30 29.19
C ARG A 609 12.20 49.41 28.10
N SER A 610 11.31 50.38 28.27
CA SER A 610 10.36 50.84 27.26
C SER A 610 10.38 52.36 27.19
N GLU A 611 10.46 52.93 25.99
CA GLU A 611 10.43 54.38 25.76
C GLU A 611 9.35 54.74 24.72
N ILE A 612 8.67 55.87 24.93
CA ILE A 612 7.71 56.45 23.99
C ILE A 612 8.35 57.73 23.45
N VAL A 613 8.44 57.83 22.13
CA VAL A 613 9.17 58.90 21.44
C VAL A 613 8.33 59.45 20.27
N PRO A 614 8.39 60.74 19.93
CA PRO A 614 7.60 61.30 18.83
C PRO A 614 7.90 60.59 17.49
N ALA A 615 6.91 60.45 16.61
CA ALA A 615 7.04 59.70 15.36
C ALA A 615 8.05 60.28 14.34
N SER A 616 8.53 61.52 14.56
CA SER A 616 9.61 62.16 13.80
C SER A 616 11.00 62.03 14.44
N SER A 617 11.07 61.52 15.67
CA SER A 617 12.33 61.36 16.40
C SER A 617 13.12 60.14 15.94
N HIS A 618 14.43 60.21 16.11
CA HIS A 618 15.37 59.15 15.72
C HIS A 618 16.29 58.87 16.92
N PRO A 619 15.93 57.96 17.84
CA PRO A 619 16.73 57.64 19.01
C PRO A 619 18.11 57.10 18.59
N PRO A 620 19.23 57.70 19.07
CA PRO A 620 20.55 57.49 18.47
C PRO A 620 21.13 56.08 18.68
N ASP A 621 20.63 55.37 19.69
CA ASP A 621 21.01 54.00 20.01
C ASP A 621 20.43 52.97 19.02
N VAL A 622 19.26 53.25 18.43
CA VAL A 622 18.47 52.26 17.69
C VAL A 622 19.06 52.05 16.30
N PHE A 623 19.06 50.80 15.82
CA PHE A 623 19.82 50.34 14.64
C PHE A 623 21.35 50.37 14.81
N SER A 624 21.89 50.43 16.04
CA SER A 624 23.34 50.31 16.26
C SER A 624 23.89 49.00 15.68
N ARG A 625 25.05 49.08 15.02
CA ARG A 625 25.74 47.93 14.41
C ARG A 625 26.81 47.29 15.30
N SER A 626 26.93 47.76 16.54
CA SER A 626 27.92 47.27 17.51
C SER A 626 27.45 47.50 18.94
N GLY A 627 27.97 46.70 19.87
CA GLY A 627 27.62 46.72 21.29
C GLY A 627 27.19 45.35 21.80
N PRO A 628 26.48 45.29 22.95
CA PRO A 628 25.84 44.06 23.41
C PRO A 628 24.78 43.58 22.39
N SER A 629 24.43 42.30 22.43
CA SER A 629 23.33 41.75 21.63
C SER A 629 22.00 42.24 22.18
N ARG A 630 21.31 43.09 21.40
CA ARG A 630 20.11 43.81 21.80
C ARG A 630 18.99 43.60 20.78
N LEU A 631 17.75 43.65 21.27
CA LEU A 631 16.54 43.56 20.49
C LEU A 631 15.65 44.77 20.76
N SER A 632 15.38 45.58 19.74
CA SER A 632 14.44 46.71 19.82
C SER A 632 13.16 46.39 19.04
N LEU A 633 12.06 46.24 19.78
CA LEU A 633 10.71 46.04 19.26
C LEU A 633 10.03 47.41 19.10
N ILE A 634 9.58 47.75 17.90
CA ILE A 634 9.03 49.07 17.56
C ILE A 634 7.58 48.94 17.10
N THR A 635 6.73 49.87 17.53
CA THR A 635 5.35 49.99 17.03
C THR A 635 4.82 51.43 17.07
N CYS A 636 3.73 51.69 16.35
CA CYS A 636 2.96 52.94 16.43
C CYS A 636 2.34 53.15 17.82
N PHE A 637 2.33 54.38 18.33
CA PHE A 637 1.75 54.68 19.65
C PHE A 637 1.22 56.11 19.77
N GLY A 638 0.41 56.39 20.80
CA GLY A 638 -0.13 57.72 21.07
C GLY A 638 -1.48 57.98 20.40
N ALA A 639 -1.72 59.22 19.99
CA ALA A 639 -2.96 59.66 19.35
C ALA A 639 -2.97 59.29 17.85
N TRP A 640 -4.15 58.96 17.32
CA TRP A 640 -4.36 58.73 15.89
C TRP A 640 -4.55 60.07 15.16
N ASP A 641 -3.82 60.27 14.07
CA ASP A 641 -3.93 61.40 13.16
C ASP A 641 -4.57 60.93 11.85
N GLU A 642 -5.87 61.19 11.71
CA GLU A 642 -6.67 60.85 10.52
C GLU A 642 -6.12 61.51 9.24
N SER A 643 -5.56 62.71 9.34
CA SER A 643 -5.08 63.47 8.18
C SER A 643 -3.80 62.89 7.56
N ARG A 644 -3.04 62.13 8.35
CA ARG A 644 -1.79 61.46 7.94
C ARG A 644 -1.86 59.93 8.03
N ALA A 645 -3.01 59.37 8.38
CA ALA A 645 -3.24 57.94 8.62
C ALA A 645 -2.14 57.28 9.48
N THR A 646 -1.71 57.95 10.55
CA THR A 646 -0.60 57.48 11.40
C THR A 646 -0.80 57.88 12.85
N TYR A 647 0.04 57.34 13.74
CA TYR A 647 0.03 57.69 15.16
C TYR A 647 1.12 58.73 15.49
N SER A 648 0.87 59.57 16.50
CA SER A 648 1.74 60.67 16.93
C SER A 648 3.14 60.25 17.39
N ASP A 649 3.26 59.06 17.98
CA ASP A 649 4.46 58.57 18.67
C ASP A 649 4.82 57.16 18.19
N ARG A 650 5.98 56.68 18.64
CA ARG A 650 6.41 55.28 18.55
C ARG A 650 6.73 54.78 19.94
N LEU A 651 6.27 53.56 20.24
CA LEU A 651 6.70 52.81 21.42
C LEU A 651 7.86 51.91 20.99
N ILE A 652 8.96 51.98 21.75
CA ILE A 652 10.14 51.15 21.57
C ILE A 652 10.37 50.37 22.85
N VAL A 653 10.31 49.05 22.78
CA VAL A 653 10.68 48.15 23.89
C VAL A 653 12.05 47.57 23.58
N THR A 654 12.98 47.71 24.52
CA THR A 654 14.38 47.28 24.37
C THR A 654 14.65 46.11 25.30
N ALA A 655 15.05 44.98 24.73
CA ALA A 655 15.46 43.78 25.43
C ALA A 655 16.94 43.48 25.17
N MET A 656 17.61 42.86 26.14
CA MET A 656 19.00 42.39 26.03
C MET A 656 19.00 40.85 26.00
N MET A 657 19.94 40.26 25.26
CA MET A 657 20.17 38.81 25.31
C MET A 657 20.49 38.38 26.75
N SER A 658 19.81 37.33 27.21
CA SER A 658 19.91 36.75 28.57
C SER A 658 20.94 35.63 28.66
#